data_AF-A0A9J7KBI4-F1
#
_entry.id   AF-A0A9J7KBI4-F1
#
_cell.length_a   1.000
_cell.length_b   1.000
_cell.length_c   1.000
_cell.angle_alpha   90.00
_cell.angle_beta   90.00
_cell.angle_gamma   90.00
#
_symmetry.space_group_name_H-M   'P 1'
#
loop_
_entity.id
_entity.type
_entity.pdbx_description
1 polymer ?
#
loop_
_entity_poly.entity_id
_entity_poly.type
_entity_poly.pdbx_seq_one_letter_code
_entity_poly.pdbx_strand_id
1 'polypeptide(L)'
;MRLRPSFVVRTATVFGVFFFVVWIFTRGIDENAVETKGSERRRNQPPWQERREEWEKQFQEDKLFVPNRKKDNQMPQLKVPNFIGEEDEDEEHPRHEHVKGAGIPHVDGLEVDLKAVREGRKKEDIRHEDEDAKQPQVGAPRRGPEIAENMRRSGNNVKYRPAVMKPGEMGNWEPEPERISDAPGEGAIPYKLGPEYKDDIDKSIKEFGFNIVASDKISLDRTIKDIRDPECKYWHYDTKLPNMSVIIVFYNEAWSVVMRTVHSVIKRTPPELLAEIVLVDDFSTKEHWKQRLDDYIVQFKGLVKLVRNKQREGLIQARSIGAREATKGKILVYLDSHCEVGINWAPALISPIAVNRTTCTVPLIDVIDGNNYNIYAQGGGDEYGHARGAWDWSLLWKRVPNISRERARHKYHSEPYWFGEGQAQISHQALQVCAPGVGMSLQGGGDEYGHARGAWDWSLLWKRVPNTSRERARHKYHTEPYRSPAMAGGLFAIDREYFFELGLYDPGLKIWGGENFEISYKIWQCGGEVLFTPCSRIGHIYRLEGWAGNPPPANSGLSVVLQNYMRVVEVWWDEYKEYFYASRPEIRNHPYGDISELVAFRERNHCKSFKWFMEEIAYDIVEHFPLPPKNKIWGEIRGIDSGLCLDSMGHKDGGEMGIGGCHGMGGNQMFRLNEANEMAQYDQCIHVVGTQVKLDHCDTEHTRYRGWEFDEDKKMLRHKIGKCLDRSEILHQVFMSDCDESSKTQKWEFNQVMAM
;
A
#
# COMPACT_ATOMS: atom_id res chain seq x y z
N MET A 1 26.98 84.55 -1.57
CA MET A 1 26.73 84.36 -0.13
C MET A 1 27.58 83.19 0.39
N ARG A 2 27.58 82.95 1.72
CA ARG A 2 28.32 81.90 2.47
C ARG A 2 28.01 80.46 2.00
N LEU A 3 28.81 79.41 2.24
CA LEU A 3 30.28 79.22 2.37
C LEU A 3 30.61 77.69 2.28
N ARG A 4 31.90 77.34 2.14
CA ARG A 4 32.52 75.98 2.16
C ARG A 4 32.77 75.47 3.62
N PRO A 5 33.41 74.28 3.90
CA PRO A 5 33.84 73.14 3.05
C PRO A 5 33.48 71.72 3.60
N SER A 6 33.96 70.68 2.90
CA SER A 6 34.13 69.28 3.34
C SER A 6 35.37 69.03 4.23
N PHE A 7 35.50 67.83 4.83
CA PHE A 7 36.80 67.25 5.25
C PHE A 7 36.79 65.69 5.24
N VAL A 8 37.98 65.09 5.21
CA VAL A 8 38.32 63.64 5.24
C VAL A 8 39.35 63.43 6.38
N VAL A 9 40.14 62.33 6.42
CA VAL A 9 41.36 62.07 7.27
C VAL A 9 41.07 61.50 8.69
N ARG A 10 41.77 60.49 9.25
CA ARG A 10 42.75 59.44 8.78
C ARG A 10 43.03 58.44 9.93
N THR A 11 43.51 57.21 9.60
CA THR A 11 44.43 56.35 10.42
C THR A 11 43.91 55.86 11.80
N ALA A 12 44.54 54.93 12.54
CA ALA A 12 45.88 54.29 12.44
C ALA A 12 45.88 52.79 12.83
N THR A 13 47.07 52.19 12.90
CA THR A 13 47.37 50.74 12.98
C THR A 13 48.14 50.38 14.28
N VAL A 14 48.31 49.08 14.56
CA VAL A 14 49.38 48.43 15.39
C VAL A 14 49.01 47.89 16.79
N PHE A 15 49.45 46.64 17.00
CA PHE A 15 49.72 45.81 18.20
C PHE A 15 49.97 46.51 19.56
N GLY A 16 49.71 45.78 20.67
CA GLY A 16 50.30 46.05 21.99
C GLY A 16 49.93 45.00 23.08
N VAL A 17 50.93 44.26 23.60
CA VAL A 17 50.80 43.19 24.62
C VAL A 17 51.09 43.73 26.05
N PHE A 18 50.98 42.86 27.08
CA PHE A 18 51.32 43.02 28.53
C PHE A 18 50.15 43.46 29.45
N PHE A 19 50.05 43.09 30.74
CA PHE A 19 51.08 42.69 31.75
C PHE A 19 50.57 41.67 32.82
N PHE A 20 51.45 41.30 33.78
CA PHE A 20 51.31 40.42 34.97
C PHE A 20 51.25 38.89 34.72
N VAL A 21 52.26 38.05 35.07
CA VAL A 21 52.91 37.72 36.39
C VAL A 21 52.02 36.82 37.25
N VAL A 22 52.40 35.65 37.82
CA VAL A 22 53.51 34.65 37.83
C VAL A 22 53.50 34.03 39.25
N TRP A 23 53.96 32.78 39.41
CA TRP A 23 54.18 32.03 40.68
C TRP A 23 52.92 31.47 41.43
N ILE A 24 53.01 30.42 42.27
CA ILE A 24 53.53 29.03 42.15
C ILE A 24 53.15 28.21 43.44
N PHE A 25 53.14 26.86 43.37
CA PHE A 25 53.06 25.86 44.49
C PHE A 25 51.79 25.70 45.38
N THR A 26 50.98 24.69 45.04
CA THR A 26 50.54 23.50 45.85
C THR A 26 50.01 23.53 47.31
N ARG A 27 49.06 22.59 47.55
CA ARG A 27 48.70 21.82 48.80
C ARG A 27 47.67 22.42 49.79
N GLY A 28 46.94 21.51 50.47
CA GLY A 28 45.77 21.75 51.35
C GLY A 28 44.46 21.32 50.64
N ILE A 29 43.68 20.28 50.99
CA ILE A 29 43.48 19.44 52.20
C ILE A 29 42.87 20.23 53.37
N ASP A 30 41.74 19.87 54.00
CA ASP A 30 40.62 18.92 53.71
C ASP A 30 39.49 19.13 54.77
N GLU A 31 38.43 18.30 54.80
CA GLU A 31 37.55 17.98 55.96
C GLU A 31 36.60 19.07 56.53
N ASN A 32 35.51 18.80 57.29
CA ASN A 32 34.60 17.64 57.52
C ASN A 32 33.27 18.18 58.15
N ALA A 33 32.11 17.51 58.22
CA ALA A 33 31.60 16.28 57.58
C ALA A 33 30.21 16.60 56.94
N VAL A 34 28.99 16.05 57.20
CA VAL A 34 28.36 15.00 58.04
C VAL A 34 27.22 14.43 57.16
N GLU A 35 27.30 13.20 56.62
CA GLU A 35 26.72 11.94 57.15
C GLU A 35 25.18 11.88 57.29
N THR A 36 24.45 10.82 56.90
CA THR A 36 24.68 9.61 56.04
C THR A 36 23.31 9.28 55.36
N LYS A 37 23.04 8.30 54.47
CA LYS A 37 23.62 7.02 53.98
C LYS A 37 23.37 6.97 52.44
N GLY A 38 23.66 5.97 51.60
CA GLY A 38 24.18 4.58 51.66
C GLY A 38 23.39 3.70 50.67
N SER A 39 23.91 2.67 49.99
CA SER A 39 25.29 2.12 49.99
C SER A 39 25.57 1.32 48.70
N GLU A 40 26.78 1.51 48.16
CA GLU A 40 27.63 0.57 47.38
C GLU A 40 27.03 -0.61 46.56
N ARG A 41 27.45 -0.74 45.29
CA ARG A 41 28.50 -1.71 44.83
C ARG A 41 28.52 -1.89 43.31
N ARG A 42 29.56 -1.38 42.61
CA ARG A 42 30.08 -1.97 41.35
C ARG A 42 31.41 -1.34 40.85
N ARG A 43 32.53 -1.70 41.49
CA ARG A 43 33.86 -1.71 40.86
C ARG A 43 34.66 -2.90 41.36
N ASN A 44 34.95 -3.83 40.46
CA ASN A 44 36.07 -4.78 40.41
C ASN A 44 35.68 -5.91 39.43
N GLN A 45 36.35 -5.95 38.28
CA GLN A 45 36.44 -7.13 37.41
C GLN A 45 37.86 -7.14 36.80
N PRO A 46 38.53 -8.30 36.74
CA PRO A 46 39.87 -8.41 36.17
C PRO A 46 39.86 -8.36 34.62
N PRO A 47 41.05 -8.27 33.99
CA PRO A 47 41.20 -8.32 32.54
C PRO A 47 40.63 -9.61 31.91
N TRP A 48 40.39 -9.55 30.60
CA TRP A 48 39.59 -10.55 29.87
C TRP A 48 40.20 -11.97 29.81
N GLN A 49 41.50 -12.14 30.10
CA GLN A 49 42.19 -13.43 29.96
C GLN A 49 41.96 -14.38 31.14
N GLU A 50 41.95 -13.91 32.39
CA GLU A 50 41.79 -14.79 33.57
C GLU A 50 40.42 -15.49 33.59
N ARG A 51 39.36 -14.79 33.15
CA ARG A 51 38.00 -15.36 33.04
C ARG A 51 37.88 -16.49 32.01
N ARG A 52 38.82 -16.61 31.08
CA ARG A 52 38.79 -17.67 30.07
C ARG A 52 39.24 -19.01 30.66
N GLU A 53 40.33 -19.01 31.43
CA GLU A 53 40.80 -20.22 32.11
C GLU A 53 39.80 -20.69 33.17
N GLU A 54 39.11 -19.75 33.84
CA GLU A 54 38.05 -20.07 34.80
C GLU A 54 36.85 -20.78 34.12
N TRP A 55 36.42 -20.31 32.94
CA TRP A 55 35.38 -20.96 32.13
C TRP A 55 35.81 -22.33 31.56
N GLU A 56 37.02 -22.42 30.99
CA GLU A 56 37.53 -23.66 30.40
C GLU A 56 37.74 -24.76 31.47
N LYS A 57 37.98 -24.36 32.73
CA LYS A 57 38.03 -25.26 33.89
C LYS A 57 36.65 -25.71 34.34
N GLN A 58 35.68 -24.79 34.41
CA GLN A 58 34.29 -25.10 34.79
C GLN A 58 33.63 -26.09 33.82
N PHE A 59 34.02 -26.07 32.54
CA PHE A 59 33.56 -27.01 31.51
C PHE A 59 34.15 -28.44 31.60
N GLN A 60 35.10 -28.71 32.51
CA GLN A 60 35.74 -30.03 32.69
C GLN A 60 35.24 -30.83 33.91
N GLU A 61 34.55 -30.19 34.85
CA GLU A 61 34.20 -30.80 36.15
C GLU A 61 32.78 -31.44 36.15
N ASP A 62 31.81 -30.89 35.41
CA ASP A 62 30.44 -31.42 35.30
C ASP A 62 30.30 -32.61 34.32
N LYS A 63 30.65 -33.81 34.81
CA LYS A 63 30.72 -35.06 34.02
C LYS A 63 29.37 -35.82 33.89
N LEU A 64 28.46 -35.32 33.06
CA LEU A 64 27.28 -36.07 32.56
C LEU A 64 27.07 -35.79 31.06
N PHE A 65 27.06 -36.75 30.13
CA PHE A 65 27.23 -38.21 30.23
C PHE A 65 27.84 -38.73 28.91
N VAL A 66 28.76 -39.71 28.95
CA VAL A 66 29.46 -40.25 27.77
C VAL A 66 28.90 -41.64 27.40
N PRO A 67 28.64 -41.95 26.11
CA PRO A 67 28.01 -43.22 25.72
C PRO A 67 28.96 -44.41 25.87
N ASN A 68 28.40 -45.58 26.23
CA ASN A 68 29.14 -46.83 26.34
C ASN A 68 28.42 -47.95 25.55
N ARG A 69 29.10 -48.54 24.57
CA ARG A 69 28.59 -49.66 23.74
C ARG A 69 29.19 -50.98 24.20
N LYS A 70 28.35 -52.00 24.42
CA LYS A 70 28.67 -53.42 24.19
C LYS A 70 27.40 -54.27 24.08
N LYS A 71 27.32 -55.07 23.00
CA LYS A 71 27.05 -56.52 22.94
C LYS A 71 26.10 -57.16 23.98
N ASP A 72 25.14 -58.02 23.64
CA ASP A 72 24.89 -58.80 22.39
C ASP A 72 23.41 -59.22 22.22
N ASN A 73 23.08 -59.73 21.01
CA ASN A 73 22.04 -60.72 20.66
C ASN A 73 20.54 -60.35 20.43
N GLN A 74 20.06 -60.91 19.30
CA GLN A 74 18.70 -61.33 18.90
C GLN A 74 17.58 -60.29 18.64
N MET A 75 17.35 -60.04 17.34
CA MET A 75 16.02 -59.80 16.74
C MET A 75 15.65 -60.97 15.81
N PRO A 76 14.35 -61.33 15.69
CA PRO A 76 13.82 -62.06 14.53
C PRO A 76 13.78 -61.17 13.26
N GLN A 77 13.81 -61.78 12.08
CA GLN A 77 13.83 -61.11 10.77
C GLN A 77 12.44 -60.98 10.10
N LEU A 78 12.43 -60.22 8.98
CA LEU A 78 11.67 -60.37 7.70
C LEU A 78 10.89 -59.09 7.34
N LYS A 79 10.92 -58.55 6.10
CA LYS A 79 11.74 -58.88 4.89
C LYS A 79 11.69 -57.70 3.91
N VAL A 80 12.78 -57.36 3.21
CA VAL A 80 12.80 -56.39 2.09
C VAL A 80 13.80 -56.85 1.01
N PRO A 81 13.44 -56.82 -0.29
CA PRO A 81 14.39 -56.89 -1.40
C PRO A 81 14.71 -55.48 -1.95
N ASN A 82 15.97 -55.24 -2.34
CA ASN A 82 16.42 -54.04 -3.07
C ASN A 82 16.23 -54.22 -4.59
N PHE A 83 16.52 -53.18 -5.39
CA PHE A 83 17.73 -53.18 -6.26
C PHE A 83 18.08 -51.76 -6.76
N ILE A 84 19.29 -51.60 -7.29
CA ILE A 84 19.93 -50.37 -7.83
C ILE A 84 20.70 -50.75 -9.10
N GLY A 85 20.81 -49.84 -10.06
CA GLY A 85 21.59 -49.90 -11.32
C GLY A 85 20.83 -49.10 -12.39
N GLU A 86 21.29 -47.95 -12.87
CA GLU A 86 22.49 -47.61 -13.67
C GLU A 86 22.24 -47.72 -15.19
N GLU A 87 23.06 -47.01 -15.98
CA GLU A 87 22.76 -46.48 -17.32
C GLU A 87 23.23 -47.40 -18.47
N ASP A 88 22.67 -47.22 -19.67
CA ASP A 88 23.34 -47.46 -20.98
C ASP A 88 22.49 -46.91 -22.16
N GLU A 89 23.07 -46.81 -23.37
CA GLU A 89 22.60 -45.98 -24.50
C GLU A 89 21.86 -46.72 -25.66
N ASP A 90 21.32 -45.93 -26.61
CA ASP A 90 20.95 -46.19 -28.03
C ASP A 90 20.05 -47.38 -28.49
N GLU A 91 18.95 -47.06 -29.20
CA GLU A 91 18.68 -47.56 -30.58
C GLU A 91 17.50 -46.80 -31.29
N GLU A 92 17.32 -46.99 -32.61
CA GLU A 92 16.50 -46.14 -33.51
C GLU A 92 15.01 -46.54 -33.76
N HIS A 93 14.29 -45.68 -34.50
CA HIS A 93 12.89 -45.77 -34.95
C HIS A 93 12.42 -47.09 -35.60
N PRO A 94 11.11 -47.37 -35.51
CA PRO A 94 10.30 -47.43 -36.75
C PRO A 94 9.00 -46.59 -36.74
N ARG A 95 8.28 -46.57 -37.88
CA ARG A 95 7.17 -45.65 -38.21
C ARG A 95 5.76 -46.28 -38.12
N HIS A 96 4.76 -45.42 -37.89
CA HIS A 96 3.31 -45.49 -38.19
C HIS A 96 2.63 -46.85 -38.50
N GLU A 97 1.47 -47.11 -37.85
CA GLU A 97 0.14 -46.92 -38.50
C GLU A 97 -1.05 -46.92 -37.49
N HIS A 98 -2.30 -46.88 -37.98
CA HIS A 98 -3.53 -46.56 -37.24
C HIS A 98 -4.20 -47.74 -36.47
N VAL A 99 -5.04 -47.45 -35.45
CA VAL A 99 -6.52 -47.62 -35.54
C VAL A 99 -7.30 -47.08 -34.30
N LYS A 100 -8.43 -46.43 -34.62
CA LYS A 100 -9.63 -45.95 -33.87
C LYS A 100 -9.99 -46.58 -32.50
N GLY A 101 -10.61 -45.77 -31.61
CA GLY A 101 -11.69 -46.28 -30.73
C GLY A 101 -12.10 -45.48 -29.46
N ALA A 102 -13.11 -44.60 -29.57
CA ALA A 102 -13.94 -44.00 -28.49
C ALA A 102 -13.26 -43.21 -27.32
N GLY A 103 -13.89 -42.21 -26.70
CA GLY A 103 -15.17 -41.54 -26.98
C GLY A 103 -15.36 -40.32 -26.06
N ILE A 104 -16.12 -39.30 -26.50
CA ILE A 104 -16.31 -38.01 -25.79
C ILE A 104 -17.83 -37.81 -25.55
N PRO A 105 -18.28 -37.37 -24.37
CA PRO A 105 -19.71 -37.13 -24.09
C PRO A 105 -20.25 -35.89 -24.83
N HIS A 106 -21.57 -35.92 -25.06
CA HIS A 106 -22.31 -34.96 -25.88
C HIS A 106 -22.60 -33.64 -25.15
N VAL A 107 -22.74 -32.55 -25.90
CA VAL A 107 -23.40 -31.31 -25.47
C VAL A 107 -24.34 -30.91 -26.60
N ASP A 108 -25.64 -30.76 -26.30
CA ASP A 108 -26.66 -30.44 -27.30
C ASP A 108 -26.55 -28.97 -27.73
N GLY A 109 -26.51 -28.76 -29.05
CA GLY A 109 -26.50 -27.43 -29.66
C GLY A 109 -27.89 -26.97 -30.07
N LEU A 110 -28.21 -25.69 -29.86
CA LEU A 110 -29.41 -25.07 -30.38
C LEU A 110 -29.14 -24.60 -31.83
N GLU A 111 -29.78 -25.24 -32.82
CA GLU A 111 -29.63 -24.81 -34.22
C GLU A 111 -30.30 -23.45 -34.47
N VAL A 112 -29.64 -22.61 -35.28
CA VAL A 112 -30.16 -21.32 -35.74
C VAL A 112 -30.43 -21.42 -37.25
N ASP A 113 -31.71 -21.41 -37.65
CA ASP A 113 -32.07 -21.49 -39.07
C ASP A 113 -31.76 -20.18 -39.82
N LEU A 114 -30.67 -20.21 -40.58
CA LEU A 114 -30.19 -19.09 -41.39
C LEU A 114 -31.01 -18.84 -42.68
N LYS A 115 -32.08 -19.60 -42.97
CA LYS A 115 -32.95 -19.32 -44.14
C LYS A 115 -34.00 -18.24 -43.91
N ALA A 116 -34.40 -17.94 -42.67
CA ALA A 116 -35.46 -16.97 -42.38
C ALA A 116 -35.11 -15.51 -42.71
N VAL A 117 -33.84 -15.18 -42.94
CA VAL A 117 -33.32 -13.80 -43.03
C VAL A 117 -33.38 -13.20 -44.45
N ARG A 118 -33.86 -13.95 -45.47
CA ARG A 118 -33.61 -13.60 -46.88
C ARG A 118 -34.79 -13.05 -47.71
N GLU A 119 -36.01 -13.04 -47.19
CA GLU A 119 -37.18 -12.49 -47.90
C GLU A 119 -38.02 -11.58 -46.98
N GLY A 120 -38.01 -10.26 -47.23
CA GLY A 120 -38.69 -9.28 -46.41
C GLY A 120 -39.86 -8.58 -47.12
N ARG A 121 -40.98 -8.37 -46.41
CA ARG A 121 -42.06 -7.45 -46.84
C ARG A 121 -42.96 -6.94 -45.69
N LYS A 122 -42.86 -5.61 -45.48
CA LYS A 122 -43.92 -4.63 -45.12
C LYS A 122 -44.84 -4.83 -43.88
N LYS A 123 -45.19 -3.68 -43.30
CA LYS A 123 -46.22 -3.43 -42.27
C LYS A 123 -47.60 -3.98 -42.67
N GLU A 124 -48.42 -4.37 -41.68
CA GLU A 124 -49.55 -3.56 -41.18
C GLU A 124 -50.13 -4.12 -39.84
N ASP A 125 -51.12 -3.45 -39.25
CA ASP A 125 -51.64 -3.70 -37.89
C ASP A 125 -52.46 -5.00 -37.73
N ILE A 126 -52.49 -5.54 -36.50
CA ILE A 126 -53.71 -6.04 -35.81
C ILE A 126 -53.41 -6.20 -34.30
N ARG A 127 -54.46 -6.17 -33.45
CA ARG A 127 -54.37 -6.18 -31.98
C ARG A 127 -55.04 -7.44 -31.39
N HIS A 128 -54.41 -8.02 -30.38
CA HIS A 128 -55.03 -8.66 -29.20
C HIS A 128 -54.04 -8.37 -28.03
N GLU A 129 -54.44 -7.80 -26.89
CA GLU A 129 -55.34 -8.34 -25.85
C GLU A 129 -54.70 -9.46 -25.04
N ASP A 130 -53.99 -9.04 -23.98
CA ASP A 130 -53.67 -9.82 -22.78
C ASP A 130 -53.72 -8.85 -21.58
N GLU A 131 -54.27 -9.28 -20.44
CA GLU A 131 -54.57 -8.40 -19.29
C GLU A 131 -53.57 -8.51 -18.12
N ASP A 132 -53.42 -7.38 -17.41
CA ASP A 132 -53.05 -7.28 -16.00
C ASP A 132 -51.72 -7.89 -15.48
N ALA A 133 -50.61 -7.28 -15.87
CA ALA A 133 -49.40 -7.19 -15.05
C ALA A 133 -49.07 -5.72 -14.72
N LYS A 134 -49.65 -5.18 -13.64
CA LYS A 134 -49.59 -3.75 -13.29
C LYS A 134 -48.19 -3.27 -12.85
N GLN A 135 -47.38 -2.82 -13.80
CA GLN A 135 -46.21 -1.98 -13.52
C GLN A 135 -46.65 -0.57 -13.07
N PRO A 136 -46.00 0.05 -12.06
CA PRO A 136 -46.20 1.47 -11.76
C PRO A 136 -45.72 2.33 -12.93
N GLN A 137 -46.56 3.25 -13.42
CA GLN A 137 -46.17 4.15 -14.50
C GLN A 137 -45.06 5.10 -14.05
N VAL A 138 -43.87 4.97 -14.64
CA VAL A 138 -42.77 5.90 -14.46
C VAL A 138 -43.12 7.21 -15.16
N GLY A 139 -43.51 8.22 -14.38
CA GLY A 139 -43.75 9.57 -14.89
C GLY A 139 -42.49 10.18 -15.50
N ALA A 140 -42.67 11.06 -16.50
CA ALA A 140 -41.55 11.66 -17.24
C ALA A 140 -40.49 12.30 -16.31
N PRO A 141 -39.19 12.11 -16.60
CA PRO A 141 -38.12 12.48 -15.67
C PRO A 141 -38.08 13.98 -15.40
N ARG A 142 -38.24 14.35 -14.12
CA ARG A 142 -38.03 15.71 -13.63
C ARG A 142 -36.53 16.01 -13.68
N ARG A 143 -36.10 16.78 -14.68
CA ARG A 143 -34.68 17.06 -14.91
C ARG A 143 -34.13 18.02 -13.87
N GLY A 144 -33.53 17.46 -12.84
CA GLY A 144 -32.70 18.14 -11.84
C GLY A 144 -31.71 17.15 -11.23
N PRO A 145 -30.62 17.62 -10.60
CA PRO A 145 -29.61 16.75 -10.00
C PRO A 145 -30.18 16.06 -8.75
N GLU A 146 -30.43 14.76 -8.85
CA GLU A 146 -31.12 13.97 -7.82
C GLU A 146 -30.38 14.01 -6.47
N ILE A 147 -29.05 13.84 -6.48
CA ILE A 147 -28.21 13.97 -5.28
C ILE A 147 -28.36 15.37 -4.67
N ALA A 148 -28.22 16.44 -5.46
CA ALA A 148 -28.28 17.81 -4.93
C ALA A 148 -29.71 18.24 -4.55
N GLU A 149 -30.76 17.64 -5.12
CA GLU A 149 -32.13 17.82 -4.62
C GLU A 149 -32.35 17.07 -3.30
N ASN A 150 -31.84 15.84 -3.15
CA ASN A 150 -31.90 15.09 -1.90
C ASN A 150 -31.06 15.77 -0.79
N MET A 151 -29.88 16.31 -1.11
CA MET A 151 -29.10 17.19 -0.22
C MET A 151 -29.94 18.39 0.25
N ARG A 152 -30.64 19.08 -0.65
CA ARG A 152 -31.53 20.21 -0.30
C ARG A 152 -32.73 19.79 0.55
N ARG A 153 -33.34 18.63 0.26
CA ARG A 153 -34.45 18.07 1.05
C ARG A 153 -33.99 17.65 2.46
N SER A 154 -32.77 17.13 2.61
CA SER A 154 -32.17 16.75 3.89
C SER A 154 -31.58 17.94 4.67
N GLY A 155 -31.20 19.04 4.00
CA GLY A 155 -30.28 20.05 4.53
C GLY A 155 -30.83 21.05 5.55
N ASN A 156 -32.10 20.96 5.94
CA ASN A 156 -32.78 22.00 6.75
C ASN A 156 -33.01 21.64 8.24
N ASN A 157 -32.39 20.57 8.77
CA ASN A 157 -32.41 20.28 10.21
C ASN A 157 -31.03 19.76 10.68
N VAL A 158 -30.25 20.62 11.33
CA VAL A 158 -28.98 20.24 11.99
C VAL A 158 -29.31 19.37 13.21
N LYS A 159 -29.26 18.05 13.01
CA LYS A 159 -29.68 17.04 14.00
C LYS A 159 -28.58 16.66 15.00
N TYR A 160 -27.32 16.90 14.63
CA TYR A 160 -26.12 16.46 15.34
C TYR A 160 -25.15 17.61 15.53
N ARG A 161 -24.43 17.63 16.65
CA ARG A 161 -23.43 18.65 16.95
C ARG A 161 -22.04 18.21 16.47
N PRO A 162 -21.23 19.12 15.90
CA PRO A 162 -19.80 18.88 15.70
C PRO A 162 -19.09 18.54 17.02
N ALA A 163 -18.02 17.75 16.92
CA ALA A 163 -17.16 17.45 18.05
C ALA A 163 -16.48 18.72 18.58
N VAL A 164 -16.26 18.78 19.91
CA VAL A 164 -15.66 19.93 20.59
C VAL A 164 -14.42 19.49 21.35
N MET A 165 -13.27 20.05 20.97
CA MET A 165 -12.01 19.91 21.70
C MET A 165 -12.06 20.69 23.01
N LYS A 166 -11.74 20.02 24.13
CA LYS A 166 -11.63 20.62 25.46
C LYS A 166 -10.31 20.19 26.16
N PRO A 167 -9.19 20.88 25.93
CA PRO A 167 -7.89 20.45 26.47
C PRO A 167 -7.92 20.28 27.99
N GLY A 168 -7.60 19.08 28.47
CA GLY A 168 -7.62 18.72 29.90
C GLY A 168 -8.95 18.15 30.42
N GLU A 169 -10.07 18.30 29.70
CA GLU A 169 -11.32 17.58 30.02
C GLU A 169 -11.39 16.28 29.21
N MET A 170 -11.24 15.15 29.90
CA MET A 170 -11.35 13.79 29.34
C MET A 170 -12.61 13.62 28.46
N GLY A 171 -12.43 13.07 27.27
CA GLY A 171 -13.48 12.95 26.25
C GLY A 171 -14.62 12.03 26.68
N ASN A 172 -15.86 12.40 26.36
CA ASN A 172 -17.07 11.72 26.80
C ASN A 172 -17.35 10.33 26.17
N TRP A 173 -16.41 9.81 25.37
CA TRP A 173 -16.43 8.47 24.77
C TRP A 173 -15.11 7.69 24.97
N GLU A 174 -14.15 8.26 25.70
CA GLU A 174 -12.90 7.55 26.03
C GLU A 174 -13.18 6.44 27.07
N PRO A 175 -12.77 5.18 26.82
CA PRO A 175 -13.01 4.09 27.75
C PRO A 175 -12.01 4.08 28.91
N GLU A 176 -12.38 3.38 30.00
CA GLU A 176 -11.46 3.10 31.11
C GLU A 176 -10.21 2.33 30.63
N PRO A 177 -9.00 2.64 31.14
CA PRO A 177 -7.78 1.98 30.70
C PRO A 177 -7.75 0.46 30.97
N GLU A 178 -7.73 -0.36 29.92
CA GLU A 178 -7.53 -1.80 30.06
C GLU A 178 -6.13 -2.13 30.60
N ARG A 179 -6.06 -3.03 31.59
CA ARG A 179 -4.78 -3.59 32.05
C ARG A 179 -4.23 -4.57 31.02
N ILE A 180 -3.16 -4.17 30.34
CA ILE A 180 -2.33 -5.07 29.52
C ILE A 180 -1.77 -6.18 30.43
N SER A 181 -1.76 -7.42 29.93
CA SER A 181 -1.18 -8.59 30.59
C SER A 181 0.02 -9.13 29.81
N ASP A 182 0.83 -9.99 30.43
CA ASP A 182 2.05 -10.54 29.83
C ASP A 182 1.80 -11.72 28.84
N ALA A 183 0.56 -11.92 28.39
CA ALA A 183 0.18 -13.00 27.49
C ALA A 183 0.56 -12.71 26.01
N PRO A 184 0.65 -13.74 25.13
CA PRO A 184 1.10 -13.58 23.76
C PRO A 184 0.36 -12.50 22.95
N GLY A 185 1.12 -11.51 22.48
CA GLY A 185 0.62 -10.43 21.60
C GLY A 185 -0.23 -9.37 22.28
N GLU A 186 -0.43 -9.43 23.60
CA GLU A 186 -1.13 -8.40 24.37
C GLU A 186 -0.41 -7.04 24.29
N GLY A 187 -1.14 -5.95 24.51
CA GLY A 187 -0.65 -4.58 24.33
C GLY A 187 -0.18 -4.25 22.91
N ALA A 188 -0.49 -5.11 21.92
CA ALA A 188 0.14 -5.11 20.59
C ALA A 188 1.69 -5.15 20.63
N ILE A 189 2.25 -5.88 21.59
CA ILE A 189 3.69 -6.15 21.73
C ILE A 189 4.12 -7.23 20.71
N PRO A 190 5.33 -7.15 20.09
CA PRO A 190 5.83 -8.17 19.16
C PRO A 190 5.87 -9.58 19.77
N TYR A 191 5.04 -10.50 19.26
CA TYR A 191 5.10 -11.91 19.61
C TYR A 191 5.95 -12.68 18.61
N LYS A 192 7.16 -13.08 19.01
CA LYS A 192 8.12 -13.80 18.18
C LYS A 192 8.21 -15.26 18.62
N LEU A 193 8.07 -16.18 17.66
CA LEU A 193 8.26 -17.61 17.86
C LEU A 193 9.73 -18.00 17.67
N GLY A 194 10.13 -19.13 18.26
CA GLY A 194 11.46 -19.70 18.10
C GLY A 194 11.66 -20.41 16.76
N PRO A 195 12.91 -20.78 16.42
CA PRO A 195 13.24 -21.43 15.15
C PRO A 195 12.56 -22.78 14.95
N GLU A 196 12.13 -23.44 16.02
CA GLU A 196 11.37 -24.70 15.99
C GLU A 196 10.02 -24.62 15.27
N TYR A 197 9.47 -23.42 15.09
CA TYR A 197 8.23 -23.19 14.33
C TYR A 197 8.47 -22.82 12.86
N LYS A 198 9.73 -22.75 12.38
CA LYS A 198 10.04 -22.16 11.07
C LYS A 198 9.22 -22.78 9.93
N ASP A 199 9.17 -24.09 9.82
CA ASP A 199 8.57 -24.74 8.65
C ASP A 199 7.04 -24.54 8.60
N ASP A 200 6.38 -24.51 9.76
CA ASP A 200 4.95 -24.15 9.86
C ASP A 200 4.71 -22.66 9.58
N ILE A 201 5.64 -21.78 9.98
CA ILE A 201 5.59 -20.34 9.66
C ILE A 201 5.70 -20.15 8.14
N ASP A 202 6.76 -20.68 7.50
CA ASP A 202 7.00 -20.58 6.06
C ASP A 202 5.85 -21.19 5.25
N LYS A 203 5.23 -22.27 5.74
CA LYS A 203 4.02 -22.87 5.16
C LYS A 203 2.80 -21.94 5.29
N SER A 204 2.56 -21.38 6.47
CA SER A 204 1.43 -20.46 6.71
C SER A 204 1.55 -19.16 5.90
N ILE A 205 2.78 -18.68 5.67
CA ILE A 205 3.07 -17.51 4.81
C ILE A 205 2.80 -17.85 3.34
N LYS A 206 3.17 -19.03 2.84
CA LYS A 206 2.83 -19.45 1.47
C LYS A 206 1.32 -19.57 1.25
N GLU A 207 0.57 -20.00 2.27
CA GLU A 207 -0.88 -20.21 2.17
C GLU A 207 -1.71 -18.92 2.38
N PHE A 208 -1.32 -18.07 3.34
CA PHE A 208 -2.10 -16.90 3.79
C PHE A 208 -1.35 -15.56 3.73
N GLY A 209 -0.05 -15.55 3.45
CA GLY A 209 0.78 -14.34 3.50
C GLY A 209 1.00 -13.76 4.89
N PHE A 210 0.68 -14.51 5.94
CA PHE A 210 0.89 -14.12 7.33
C PHE A 210 1.45 -15.31 8.12
N ASN A 211 2.16 -15.05 9.21
CA ASN A 211 2.51 -16.06 10.19
C ASN A 211 1.25 -16.45 10.99
N ILE A 212 0.52 -17.49 10.57
CA ILE A 212 -0.70 -17.92 11.26
C ILE A 212 -0.35 -18.66 12.57
N VAL A 213 0.82 -19.29 12.65
CA VAL A 213 1.32 -19.97 13.85
C VAL A 213 1.42 -19.01 15.05
N ALA A 214 1.82 -17.76 14.81
CA ALA A 214 1.81 -16.71 15.82
C ALA A 214 0.37 -16.21 16.09
N SER A 215 -0.43 -16.00 15.05
CA SER A 215 -1.83 -15.54 15.17
C SER A 215 -2.68 -16.47 16.04
N ASP A 216 -2.61 -17.77 15.82
CA ASP A 216 -3.42 -18.79 16.53
C ASP A 216 -3.05 -18.91 18.02
N LYS A 217 -1.91 -18.36 18.44
CA LYS A 217 -1.44 -18.30 19.84
C LYS A 217 -1.78 -16.96 20.53
N ILE A 218 -2.24 -15.95 19.79
CA ILE A 218 -2.62 -14.62 20.29
C ILE A 218 -4.13 -14.57 20.52
N SER A 219 -4.58 -14.00 21.64
CA SER A 219 -6.00 -13.89 21.99
C SER A 219 -6.82 -13.14 20.94
N LEU A 220 -8.02 -13.64 20.59
CA LEU A 220 -8.95 -12.95 19.69
C LEU A 220 -9.42 -11.61 20.30
N ASP A 221 -9.47 -11.53 21.63
CA ASP A 221 -9.90 -10.36 22.41
C ASP A 221 -8.71 -9.51 22.92
N ARG A 222 -7.49 -9.72 22.39
CA ARG A 222 -6.25 -9.16 22.93
C ARG A 222 -6.31 -7.66 23.20
N THR A 223 -5.66 -7.20 24.27
CA THR A 223 -5.42 -5.77 24.50
C THR A 223 -4.49 -5.18 23.43
N ILE A 224 -4.65 -3.90 23.14
CA ILE A 224 -3.74 -3.11 22.28
C ILE A 224 -3.30 -1.86 23.04
N LYS A 225 -2.07 -1.41 22.80
CA LYS A 225 -1.62 -0.08 23.23
C LYS A 225 -2.37 1.02 22.45
N ASP A 226 -2.54 2.17 23.08
CA ASP A 226 -3.03 3.37 22.39
C ASP A 226 -1.89 4.03 21.60
N ILE A 227 -2.10 4.27 20.31
CA ILE A 227 -1.16 4.97 19.41
C ILE A 227 -1.80 6.19 18.73
N ARG A 228 -2.93 6.67 19.26
CA ARG A 228 -3.46 7.99 18.92
C ARG A 228 -2.60 9.08 19.55
N ASP A 229 -2.64 10.26 18.95
CA ASP A 229 -2.08 11.46 19.57
C ASP A 229 -2.77 11.73 20.93
N PRO A 230 -2.05 12.15 21.99
CA PRO A 230 -2.66 12.49 23.28
C PRO A 230 -3.81 13.50 23.20
N GLU A 231 -3.79 14.42 22.22
CA GLU A 231 -4.88 15.37 21.95
C GLU A 231 -6.22 14.66 21.69
N CYS A 232 -6.21 13.48 21.06
CA CYS A 232 -7.43 12.75 20.73
C CYS A 232 -8.33 12.42 21.92
N LYS A 233 -7.77 12.38 23.13
CA LYS A 233 -8.47 12.03 24.38
C LYS A 233 -9.30 13.18 24.95
N TYR A 234 -9.28 14.35 24.32
CA TYR A 234 -9.95 15.57 24.78
C TYR A 234 -11.07 16.04 23.83
N TRP A 235 -11.46 15.21 22.85
CA TRP A 235 -12.63 15.46 22.01
C TRP A 235 -13.92 15.03 22.69
N HIS A 236 -14.90 15.93 22.72
CA HIS A 236 -16.25 15.66 23.18
C HIS A 236 -17.18 15.55 21.97
N TYR A 237 -17.68 14.35 21.68
CA TYR A 237 -18.58 14.06 20.56
C TYR A 237 -20.04 14.10 21.01
N ASP A 238 -20.99 14.26 20.08
CA ASP A 238 -22.42 14.16 20.40
C ASP A 238 -22.75 12.80 21.04
N THR A 239 -23.64 12.76 22.03
CA THR A 239 -24.04 11.51 22.70
C THR A 239 -25.16 10.78 21.96
N LYS A 240 -25.68 11.34 20.86
CA LYS A 240 -26.82 10.80 20.11
C LYS A 240 -26.45 10.20 18.75
N LEU A 241 -25.15 9.99 18.48
CA LEU A 241 -24.60 9.60 17.18
C LEU A 241 -25.40 8.45 16.50
N PRO A 242 -25.51 8.46 15.17
CA PRO A 242 -26.17 7.40 14.43
C PRO A 242 -25.47 6.05 14.61
N ASN A 243 -26.25 4.98 14.61
CA ASN A 243 -25.77 3.61 14.63
C ASN A 243 -25.23 3.17 13.25
N MET A 244 -24.30 2.21 13.25
CA MET A 244 -23.60 1.74 12.06
C MET A 244 -23.66 0.21 11.87
N SER A 245 -23.67 -0.24 10.62
CA SER A 245 -23.46 -1.64 10.23
C SER A 245 -22.02 -1.79 9.75
N VAL A 246 -21.25 -2.69 10.37
CA VAL A 246 -19.85 -2.94 9.98
C VAL A 246 -19.82 -4.10 8.98
N ILE A 247 -19.34 -3.86 7.77
CA ILE A 247 -19.24 -4.85 6.69
C ILE A 247 -17.80 -5.35 6.58
N ILE A 248 -17.62 -6.66 6.62
CA ILE A 248 -16.32 -7.33 6.51
C ILE A 248 -16.41 -8.34 5.36
N VAL A 249 -15.68 -8.09 4.28
CA VAL A 249 -15.57 -9.02 3.14
C VAL A 249 -14.36 -9.93 3.34
N PHE A 250 -14.53 -11.23 3.10
CA PHE A 250 -13.43 -12.20 3.16
C PHE A 250 -13.50 -13.24 2.03
N TYR A 251 -12.32 -13.68 1.59
CA TYR A 251 -12.15 -14.81 0.68
C TYR A 251 -10.91 -15.60 1.09
N ASN A 252 -11.12 -16.87 1.49
CA ASN A 252 -10.03 -17.81 1.83
C ASN A 252 -9.06 -17.36 2.93
N GLU A 253 -9.49 -16.44 3.79
CA GLU A 253 -8.66 -15.88 4.87
C GLU A 253 -8.34 -16.91 5.99
N ALA A 254 -7.39 -16.59 6.87
CA ALA A 254 -7.09 -17.38 8.06
C ALA A 254 -8.13 -17.20 9.18
N TRP A 255 -8.47 -18.28 9.89
CA TRP A 255 -9.54 -18.27 10.92
C TRP A 255 -9.35 -17.22 12.01
N SER A 256 -8.20 -17.27 12.70
CA SER A 256 -7.90 -16.40 13.84
C SER A 256 -7.87 -14.93 13.46
N VAL A 257 -7.50 -14.62 12.21
CA VAL A 257 -7.37 -13.27 11.70
C VAL A 257 -8.75 -12.61 11.54
N VAL A 258 -9.69 -13.23 10.82
CA VAL A 258 -11.05 -12.66 10.65
C VAL A 258 -11.79 -12.59 11.98
N MET A 259 -11.67 -13.63 12.83
CA MET A 259 -12.36 -13.64 14.11
C MET A 259 -11.77 -12.59 15.08
N ARG A 260 -10.47 -12.31 15.04
CA ARG A 260 -9.86 -11.19 15.79
C ARG A 260 -10.37 -9.84 15.29
N THR A 261 -10.63 -9.67 13.99
CA THR A 261 -11.31 -8.47 13.46
C THR A 261 -12.71 -8.33 14.05
N VAL A 262 -13.54 -9.38 13.99
CA VAL A 262 -14.90 -9.39 14.57
C VAL A 262 -14.88 -9.09 16.07
N HIS A 263 -14.03 -9.78 16.84
CA HIS A 263 -13.87 -9.57 18.28
C HIS A 263 -13.41 -8.14 18.59
N SER A 264 -12.45 -7.57 17.84
CA SER A 264 -12.01 -6.19 18.04
C SER A 264 -13.14 -5.17 17.86
N VAL A 265 -14.00 -5.36 16.85
CA VAL A 265 -15.17 -4.50 16.59
C VAL A 265 -16.17 -4.61 17.73
N ILE A 266 -16.50 -5.83 18.19
CA ILE A 266 -17.45 -6.04 19.29
C ILE A 266 -16.89 -5.48 20.62
N LYS A 267 -15.59 -5.68 20.90
CA LYS A 267 -14.96 -5.27 22.15
C LYS A 267 -14.77 -3.75 22.28
N ARG A 268 -14.52 -3.03 21.18
CA ARG A 268 -14.11 -1.60 21.19
C ARG A 268 -15.14 -0.64 20.58
N THR A 269 -16.35 -1.11 20.31
CA THR A 269 -17.46 -0.27 19.82
C THR A 269 -18.55 -0.22 20.88
N PRO A 270 -19.01 0.99 21.30
CA PRO A 270 -20.16 1.12 22.19
C PRO A 270 -21.40 0.39 21.63
N PRO A 271 -22.11 -0.45 22.41
CA PRO A 271 -23.22 -1.27 21.91
C PRO A 271 -24.36 -0.48 21.25
N GLU A 272 -24.58 0.77 21.65
CA GLU A 272 -25.55 1.70 21.07
C GLU A 272 -25.18 2.19 19.67
N LEU A 273 -23.90 2.12 19.29
CA LEU A 273 -23.41 2.46 17.96
C LEU A 273 -23.36 1.25 17.03
N LEU A 274 -23.10 0.04 17.52
CA LEU A 274 -22.97 -1.17 16.70
C LEU A 274 -24.32 -1.83 16.41
N ALA A 275 -24.90 -1.56 15.23
CA ALA A 275 -26.19 -2.10 14.82
C ALA A 275 -26.12 -3.59 14.43
N GLU A 276 -25.06 -3.97 13.72
CA GLU A 276 -24.74 -5.32 13.27
C GLU A 276 -23.33 -5.38 12.67
N ILE A 277 -22.79 -6.60 12.55
CA ILE A 277 -21.64 -6.92 11.72
C ILE A 277 -22.13 -7.82 10.59
N VAL A 278 -21.85 -7.47 9.34
CA VAL A 278 -22.19 -8.26 8.14
C VAL A 278 -20.91 -8.87 7.58
N LEU A 279 -20.73 -10.17 7.80
CA LEU A 279 -19.67 -10.96 7.18
C LEU A 279 -20.11 -11.38 5.77
N VAL A 280 -19.32 -11.06 4.75
CA VAL A 280 -19.57 -11.46 3.36
C VAL A 280 -18.48 -12.44 2.92
N ASP A 281 -18.85 -13.71 2.82
CA ASP A 281 -18.05 -14.79 2.26
C ASP A 281 -18.11 -14.71 0.73
N ASP A 282 -17.05 -14.20 0.09
CA ASP A 282 -16.94 -14.12 -1.38
C ASP A 282 -16.54 -15.48 -1.99
N PHE A 283 -17.33 -16.51 -1.69
CA PHE A 283 -17.19 -17.87 -2.20
C PHE A 283 -15.89 -18.57 -1.78
N SER A 284 -15.50 -18.46 -0.50
CA SER A 284 -14.33 -19.14 0.07
C SER A 284 -14.41 -20.67 -0.10
N THR A 285 -13.26 -21.31 -0.31
CA THR A 285 -13.13 -22.76 -0.48
C THR A 285 -12.59 -23.49 0.75
N LYS A 286 -11.91 -22.80 1.68
CA LYS A 286 -11.35 -23.41 2.90
C LYS A 286 -12.43 -23.89 3.87
N GLU A 287 -12.27 -25.10 4.41
CA GLU A 287 -13.29 -25.80 5.21
C GLU A 287 -13.68 -25.08 6.51
N HIS A 288 -12.74 -24.37 7.15
CA HIS A 288 -13.07 -23.58 8.36
C HIS A 288 -14.05 -22.43 8.11
N TRP A 289 -14.30 -22.05 6.85
CA TRP A 289 -15.35 -21.11 6.47
C TRP A 289 -16.70 -21.76 6.15
N LYS A 290 -16.84 -23.08 6.26
CA LYS A 290 -18.13 -23.80 6.17
C LYS A 290 -18.75 -23.90 7.57
N GLN A 291 -19.32 -25.05 7.94
CA GLN A 291 -20.14 -25.24 9.16
C GLN A 291 -19.53 -24.62 10.44
N ARG A 292 -18.21 -24.70 10.61
CA ARG A 292 -17.48 -24.10 11.74
C ARG A 292 -17.76 -22.59 11.91
N LEU A 293 -17.91 -21.84 10.82
CA LEU A 293 -18.26 -20.42 10.90
C LEU A 293 -19.73 -20.23 11.29
N ASP A 294 -20.64 -20.98 10.66
CA ASP A 294 -22.08 -20.91 10.93
C ASP A 294 -22.38 -21.24 12.41
N ASP A 295 -21.70 -22.25 12.99
CA ASP A 295 -21.79 -22.61 14.41
C ASP A 295 -21.21 -21.50 15.33
N TYR A 296 -20.04 -20.96 14.97
CA TYR A 296 -19.32 -20.00 15.82
C TYR A 296 -20.05 -18.67 15.97
N ILE A 297 -20.68 -18.15 14.91
CA ILE A 297 -21.34 -16.84 14.96
C ILE A 297 -22.61 -16.83 15.84
N VAL A 298 -23.19 -17.99 16.18
CA VAL A 298 -24.35 -18.12 17.06
C VAL A 298 -24.11 -17.49 18.43
N GLN A 299 -22.87 -17.51 18.93
CA GLN A 299 -22.51 -16.93 20.23
C GLN A 299 -22.78 -15.42 20.31
N PHE A 300 -22.77 -14.73 19.17
CA PHE A 300 -23.04 -13.28 19.06
C PHE A 300 -24.53 -12.95 18.95
N LYS A 301 -25.43 -13.93 19.13
CA LYS A 301 -26.88 -13.74 19.32
C LYS A 301 -27.57 -12.92 18.22
N GLY A 302 -27.10 -13.05 16.97
CA GLY A 302 -27.63 -12.32 15.81
C GLY A 302 -27.08 -10.91 15.59
N LEU A 303 -26.10 -10.47 16.39
CA LEU A 303 -25.32 -9.25 16.10
C LEU A 303 -24.47 -9.42 14.84
N VAL A 304 -23.88 -10.61 14.67
CA VAL A 304 -23.14 -11.01 13.47
C VAL A 304 -24.09 -11.73 12.50
N LYS A 305 -24.23 -11.18 11.29
CA LYS A 305 -24.95 -11.76 10.15
C LYS A 305 -23.92 -12.29 9.15
N LEU A 306 -24.14 -13.49 8.64
CA LEU A 306 -23.34 -14.06 7.55
C LEU A 306 -24.11 -14.01 6.23
N VAL A 307 -23.41 -13.62 5.17
CA VAL A 307 -23.83 -13.60 3.77
C VAL A 307 -22.83 -14.45 3.00
N ARG A 308 -23.31 -15.33 2.11
CA ARG A 308 -22.45 -16.18 1.26
C ARG A 308 -22.78 -15.92 -0.21
N ASN A 309 -21.78 -15.50 -0.98
CA ASN A 309 -21.93 -15.31 -2.42
C ASN A 309 -22.05 -16.69 -3.11
N LYS A 310 -22.82 -16.76 -4.20
CA LYS A 310 -23.06 -18.01 -4.96
C LYS A 310 -21.93 -18.37 -5.92
N GLN A 311 -21.11 -17.37 -6.24
CA GLN A 311 -19.91 -17.40 -7.07
C GLN A 311 -18.93 -16.38 -6.47
N ARG A 312 -17.68 -16.38 -6.92
CA ARG A 312 -16.71 -15.36 -6.51
C ARG A 312 -16.92 -14.07 -7.30
N GLU A 313 -17.56 -13.09 -6.68
CA GLU A 313 -17.89 -11.78 -7.28
C GLU A 313 -16.70 -10.82 -7.25
N GLY A 314 -15.76 -11.03 -6.31
CA GLY A 314 -14.65 -10.14 -6.04
C GLY A 314 -14.96 -9.10 -4.96
N LEU A 315 -13.90 -8.53 -4.37
CA LEU A 315 -13.97 -7.58 -3.25
C LEU A 315 -14.94 -6.42 -3.50
N ILE A 316 -14.88 -5.86 -4.71
CA ILE A 316 -15.66 -4.67 -5.10
C ILE A 316 -17.16 -4.96 -5.06
N GLN A 317 -17.60 -6.04 -5.72
CA GLN A 317 -19.01 -6.40 -5.79
C GLN A 317 -19.50 -7.08 -4.49
N ALA A 318 -18.63 -7.79 -3.78
CA ALA A 318 -18.92 -8.29 -2.43
C ALA A 318 -19.15 -7.16 -1.41
N ARG A 319 -18.42 -6.02 -1.50
CA ARG A 319 -18.74 -4.80 -0.74
C ARG A 319 -20.12 -4.25 -1.14
N SER A 320 -20.43 -4.16 -2.44
CA SER A 320 -21.75 -3.74 -2.94
C SER A 320 -22.91 -4.66 -2.52
N ILE A 321 -22.67 -5.96 -2.34
CA ILE A 321 -23.62 -6.93 -1.76
C ILE A 321 -23.78 -6.67 -0.26
N GLY A 322 -22.67 -6.49 0.46
CA GLY A 322 -22.66 -6.10 1.88
C GLY A 322 -23.48 -4.84 2.16
N ALA A 323 -23.43 -3.83 1.30
CA ALA A 323 -24.23 -2.60 1.40
C ALA A 323 -25.74 -2.86 1.37
N ARG A 324 -26.18 -3.83 0.56
CA ARG A 324 -27.59 -4.24 0.40
C ARG A 324 -28.06 -5.08 1.58
N GLU A 325 -27.21 -5.98 2.06
CA GLU A 325 -27.48 -6.89 3.17
C GLU A 325 -27.37 -6.24 4.56
N ALA A 326 -26.59 -5.17 4.70
CA ALA A 326 -26.61 -4.27 5.84
C ALA A 326 -27.90 -3.43 5.83
N THR A 327 -28.69 -3.54 6.90
CA THR A 327 -30.07 -3.00 6.96
C THR A 327 -30.43 -2.33 8.29
N LYS A 328 -29.65 -2.53 9.37
CA LYS A 328 -29.95 -1.97 10.69
C LYS A 328 -29.23 -0.64 10.99
N GLY A 329 -28.05 -0.45 10.42
CA GLY A 329 -27.23 0.76 10.59
C GLY A 329 -27.55 1.86 9.58
N LYS A 330 -27.39 3.11 9.99
CA LYS A 330 -27.51 4.30 9.13
C LYS A 330 -26.21 4.65 8.44
N ILE A 331 -25.09 4.32 9.06
CA ILE A 331 -23.76 4.42 8.46
C ILE A 331 -23.28 3.01 8.12
N LEU A 332 -22.68 2.85 6.94
CA LEU A 332 -21.93 1.64 6.58
C LEU A 332 -20.46 1.88 6.91
N VAL A 333 -19.81 0.92 7.56
CA VAL A 333 -18.36 0.96 7.80
C VAL A 333 -17.73 -0.30 7.21
N TYR A 334 -16.82 -0.13 6.27
CA TYR A 334 -16.06 -1.24 5.69
C TYR A 334 -14.76 -1.44 6.44
N LEU A 335 -14.45 -2.71 6.70
CA LEU A 335 -13.14 -3.16 7.17
C LEU A 335 -12.72 -4.35 6.31
N ASP A 336 -11.43 -4.43 5.99
CA ASP A 336 -10.88 -5.68 5.44
C ASP A 336 -10.80 -6.74 6.56
N SER A 337 -10.83 -8.02 6.17
CA SER A 337 -10.96 -9.17 7.08
C SER A 337 -9.70 -9.54 7.87
N HIS A 338 -8.74 -8.62 7.94
CA HIS A 338 -7.44 -8.78 8.59
C HIS A 338 -7.03 -7.47 9.28
N CYS A 339 -7.96 -6.95 10.10
CA CYS A 339 -7.83 -5.69 10.83
C CYS A 339 -8.06 -5.83 12.34
N GLU A 340 -7.59 -4.86 13.12
CA GLU A 340 -7.93 -4.67 14.54
C GLU A 340 -8.23 -3.20 14.81
N VAL A 341 -9.45 -2.89 15.26
CA VAL A 341 -9.87 -1.50 15.48
C VAL A 341 -9.25 -0.90 16.75
N GLY A 342 -8.98 0.41 16.71
CA GLY A 342 -8.36 1.16 17.79
C GLY A 342 -9.27 1.47 18.98
N ILE A 343 -8.70 2.14 19.98
CA ILE A 343 -9.42 2.66 21.15
C ILE A 343 -10.23 3.89 20.72
N ASN A 344 -11.51 3.96 21.13
CA ASN A 344 -12.48 5.02 20.78
C ASN A 344 -12.53 5.33 19.26
N TRP A 345 -12.38 4.31 18.41
CA TRP A 345 -12.29 4.48 16.96
C TRP A 345 -13.61 4.97 16.34
N ALA A 346 -14.76 4.50 16.82
CA ALA A 346 -16.04 4.67 16.14
C ALA A 346 -16.60 6.11 16.21
N PRO A 347 -16.69 6.78 17.39
CA PRO A 347 -17.23 8.15 17.48
C PRO A 347 -16.44 9.15 16.63
N ALA A 348 -15.11 9.05 16.64
CA ALA A 348 -14.22 9.87 15.81
C ALA A 348 -14.44 9.67 14.31
N LEU A 349 -14.77 8.44 13.87
CA LEU A 349 -15.03 8.10 12.48
C LEU A 349 -16.41 8.60 12.01
N ILE A 350 -17.46 8.40 12.82
CA ILE A 350 -18.84 8.63 12.39
C ILE A 350 -19.35 10.05 12.68
N SER A 351 -18.72 10.80 13.59
CA SER A 351 -19.17 12.16 13.94
C SER A 351 -19.19 13.16 12.78
N PRO A 352 -18.24 13.16 11.81
CA PRO A 352 -18.32 14.04 10.64
C PRO A 352 -19.52 13.69 9.73
N ILE A 353 -19.76 12.39 9.52
CA ILE A 353 -20.89 11.89 8.72
C ILE A 353 -22.24 12.26 9.38
N ALA A 354 -22.30 12.21 10.71
CA ALA A 354 -23.50 12.63 11.45
C ALA A 354 -23.79 14.14 11.26
N VAL A 355 -22.77 14.99 11.19
CA VAL A 355 -22.94 16.43 10.92
C VAL A 355 -23.29 16.69 9.45
N ASN A 356 -22.65 15.96 8.52
CA ASN A 356 -22.88 16.06 7.09
C ASN A 356 -22.94 14.67 6.43
N ARG A 357 -24.13 14.21 6.03
CA ARG A 357 -24.32 12.87 5.45
C ARG A 357 -23.54 12.62 4.15
N THR A 358 -23.09 13.68 3.47
CA THR A 358 -22.33 13.58 2.21
C THR A 358 -20.81 13.48 2.42
N THR A 359 -20.37 13.50 3.68
CA THR A 359 -19.00 13.23 4.08
C THR A 359 -18.77 11.72 4.17
N CYS A 360 -17.71 11.24 3.52
CA CYS A 360 -17.14 9.91 3.75
C CYS A 360 -15.90 10.07 4.63
N THR A 361 -15.73 9.21 5.63
CA THR A 361 -14.58 9.26 6.53
C THR A 361 -13.69 8.02 6.41
N VAL A 362 -12.40 8.19 6.66
CA VAL A 362 -11.37 7.16 6.55
C VAL A 362 -10.54 7.18 7.83
N PRO A 363 -10.41 6.06 8.56
CA PRO A 363 -9.53 5.99 9.72
C PRO A 363 -8.06 6.11 9.28
N LEU A 364 -7.18 6.53 10.17
CA LEU A 364 -5.76 6.33 9.93
C LEU A 364 -5.47 4.82 10.02
N ILE A 365 -5.05 4.26 8.90
CA ILE A 365 -4.67 2.86 8.78
C ILE A 365 -3.29 2.70 9.41
N ASP A 366 -3.15 1.76 10.32
CA ASP A 366 -1.92 1.43 11.02
C ASP A 366 -1.40 0.05 10.57
N VAL A 367 -0.10 -0.19 10.70
CA VAL A 367 0.49 -1.46 10.29
C VAL A 367 0.40 -2.45 11.43
N ILE A 368 -0.25 -3.59 11.19
CA ILE A 368 -0.01 -4.81 11.98
C ILE A 368 1.06 -5.63 11.24
N ASP A 369 2.12 -5.99 11.95
CA ASP A 369 3.22 -6.80 11.43
C ASP A 369 2.75 -8.24 11.16
N GLY A 370 2.72 -8.66 9.89
CA GLY A 370 2.23 -9.98 9.48
C GLY A 370 3.03 -11.18 10.00
N ASN A 371 4.19 -10.96 10.62
CA ASN A 371 5.01 -12.02 11.21
C ASN A 371 4.83 -12.10 12.74
N ASN A 372 4.86 -10.96 13.43
CA ASN A 372 4.89 -10.91 14.91
C ASN A 372 3.76 -10.10 15.56
N TYR A 373 2.79 -9.62 14.78
CA TYR A 373 1.53 -9.01 15.25
C TYR A 373 1.69 -7.80 16.17
N ASN A 374 2.86 -7.14 16.18
CA ASN A 374 2.97 -5.80 16.74
C ASN A 374 2.11 -4.82 15.91
N ILE A 375 1.66 -3.74 16.54
CA ILE A 375 0.95 -2.65 15.85
C ILE A 375 1.77 -1.36 15.97
N TYR A 376 1.92 -0.64 14.87
CA TYR A 376 2.60 0.65 14.80
C TYR A 376 1.93 1.57 13.78
N ALA A 377 2.08 2.89 13.98
CA ALA A 377 1.51 3.85 13.05
C ALA A 377 2.04 3.62 11.63
N GLN A 378 1.21 3.81 10.59
CA GLN A 378 1.70 3.80 9.20
C GLN A 378 2.48 5.10 8.90
N GLY A 379 3.62 5.24 9.55
CA GLY A 379 4.58 6.32 9.39
C GLY A 379 5.99 5.77 9.55
N GLY A 380 6.92 6.28 8.75
CA GLY A 380 8.33 5.98 8.95
C GLY A 380 8.90 6.83 10.08
N GLY A 381 9.67 6.23 10.99
CA GLY A 381 10.33 6.98 12.05
C GLY A 381 11.18 6.12 12.96
N ASP A 382 12.16 6.75 13.60
CA ASP A 382 12.48 6.51 15.00
C ASP A 382 11.38 7.12 15.90
N GLU A 383 11.64 7.17 17.21
CA GLU A 383 10.68 7.63 18.22
C GLU A 383 10.24 9.11 18.09
N TYR A 384 10.87 9.88 17.18
CA TYR A 384 10.52 11.27 16.86
C TYR A 384 10.00 11.43 15.43
N GLY A 385 9.67 10.32 14.73
CA GLY A 385 9.23 10.37 13.34
C GLY A 385 10.35 10.54 12.31
N HIS A 386 11.62 10.60 12.71
CA HIS A 386 12.73 10.76 11.76
C HIS A 386 13.15 9.40 11.19
N ALA A 387 13.14 9.25 9.87
CA ALA A 387 13.60 8.00 9.24
C ALA A 387 14.10 8.24 7.83
N ARG A 388 15.21 7.57 7.51
CA ARG A 388 15.77 7.47 6.17
C ARG A 388 14.96 6.51 5.29
N GLY A 389 15.00 6.74 3.98
CA GLY A 389 14.42 5.82 3.00
C GLY A 389 15.14 4.46 2.97
N ALA A 390 14.40 3.44 2.56
CA ALA A 390 14.85 2.07 2.32
C ALA A 390 13.85 1.35 1.40
N TRP A 391 14.08 0.07 1.16
CA TRP A 391 13.23 -0.83 0.37
C TRP A 391 13.40 -2.24 0.93
N ASP A 392 12.35 -3.06 0.92
CA ASP A 392 12.51 -4.49 1.22
C ASP A 392 12.88 -5.29 -0.03
N TRP A 393 13.01 -6.61 0.09
CA TRP A 393 13.37 -7.50 -1.02
C TRP A 393 12.27 -7.61 -2.09
N SER A 394 11.03 -7.27 -1.76
CA SER A 394 9.94 -7.05 -2.73
C SER A 394 9.97 -5.68 -3.41
N LEU A 395 10.99 -4.86 -3.13
CA LEU A 395 11.21 -3.50 -3.64
C LEU A 395 10.03 -2.54 -3.41
N LEU A 396 9.25 -2.80 -2.37
CA LEU A 396 8.29 -1.83 -1.84
C LEU A 396 9.05 -0.77 -1.05
N TRP A 397 8.78 0.51 -1.35
CA TRP A 397 9.39 1.64 -0.62
C TRP A 397 9.12 1.56 0.88
N LYS A 398 10.17 1.72 1.67
CA LYS A 398 10.16 1.70 3.13
C LYS A 398 10.77 2.96 3.70
N ARG A 399 10.46 3.21 4.96
CA ARG A 399 11.32 3.99 5.86
C ARG A 399 11.88 3.05 6.93
N VAL A 400 13.13 3.27 7.32
CA VAL A 400 13.76 2.58 8.46
C VAL A 400 14.19 3.63 9.49
N PRO A 401 14.10 3.32 10.80
CA PRO A 401 14.59 4.21 11.84
C PRO A 401 16.08 4.57 11.63
N ASN A 402 16.46 5.77 12.03
CA ASN A 402 17.87 6.19 12.02
C ASN A 402 18.72 5.28 12.93
N ILE A 403 19.88 4.82 12.44
CA ILE A 403 20.74 3.98 13.29
C ILE A 403 21.31 4.80 14.45
N SER A 404 21.66 4.14 15.55
CA SER A 404 22.15 4.82 16.76
C SER A 404 23.39 5.69 16.52
N ARG A 405 24.19 5.39 15.47
CA ARG A 405 25.34 6.21 15.03
C ARG A 405 24.92 7.51 14.33
N GLU A 406 23.77 7.54 13.67
CA GLU A 406 23.18 8.75 13.07
C GLU A 406 22.53 9.58 14.17
N ARG A 407 21.68 8.98 15.00
CA ARG A 407 21.04 9.66 16.15
C ARG A 407 22.06 10.32 17.09
N ALA A 408 23.19 9.66 17.37
CA ALA A 408 24.26 10.20 18.21
C ALA A 408 25.11 11.34 17.58
N ARG A 409 24.82 11.79 16.35
CA ARG A 409 25.42 12.98 15.74
C ARG A 409 24.65 14.28 16.01
N HIS A 410 23.38 14.17 16.38
CA HIS A 410 22.53 15.31 16.68
C HIS A 410 22.68 15.68 18.16
N LYS A 411 22.72 16.99 18.45
CA LYS A 411 22.77 17.55 19.79
C LYS A 411 21.37 17.90 20.31
N TYR A 412 20.41 18.16 19.42
CA TYR A 412 19.01 18.40 19.76
C TYR A 412 18.07 17.69 18.77
N HIS A 413 16.89 17.27 19.26
CA HIS A 413 15.91 16.47 18.49
C HIS A 413 15.29 17.20 17.29
N SER A 414 15.47 18.51 17.16
CA SER A 414 14.93 19.36 16.10
C SER A 414 15.98 19.90 15.12
N GLU A 415 17.22 19.38 15.15
CA GLU A 415 18.27 19.81 14.23
C GLU A 415 18.04 19.26 12.81
N PRO A 416 17.90 20.11 11.78
CA PRO A 416 17.64 19.66 10.41
C PRO A 416 18.84 18.92 9.81
N TYR A 417 18.56 17.93 8.97
CA TYR A 417 19.58 17.12 8.31
C TYR A 417 20.33 17.91 7.23
N TRP A 418 21.56 18.31 7.53
CA TRP A 418 22.46 18.93 6.57
C TRP A 418 23.08 17.88 5.63
N PHE A 419 22.68 17.90 4.35
CA PHE A 419 23.55 17.45 3.27
C PHE A 419 24.68 18.48 3.12
N GLY A 420 25.80 18.24 3.82
CA GLY A 420 26.94 19.15 3.81
C GLY A 420 27.62 19.20 2.45
N GLU A 421 27.65 20.38 1.82
CA GLU A 421 28.55 20.66 0.71
C GLU A 421 30.00 20.59 1.21
N GLY A 422 30.74 19.55 0.81
CA GLY A 422 32.15 19.44 1.15
C GLY A 422 32.75 18.04 1.01
N GLN A 423 33.60 17.89 0.00
CA GLN A 423 34.60 16.81 -0.13
C GLN A 423 34.08 15.36 0.00
N ALA A 424 33.63 14.81 -1.14
CA ALA A 424 33.53 13.37 -1.33
C ALA A 424 34.94 12.71 -1.39
N GLN A 425 35.59 12.55 -0.24
CA GLN A 425 36.74 11.64 -0.13
C GLN A 425 36.25 10.20 -0.09
N ILE A 426 36.42 9.51 -1.23
CA ILE A 426 36.15 8.08 -1.37
C ILE A 426 37.08 7.31 -0.42
N SER A 427 36.49 6.54 0.50
CA SER A 427 37.20 5.51 1.26
C SER A 427 36.55 4.14 0.97
N HIS A 428 37.18 3.36 0.10
CA HIS A 428 36.78 1.98 -0.19
C HIS A 428 37.11 1.06 0.99
N GLN A 429 36.28 1.04 2.04
CA GLN A 429 36.33 0.01 3.09
C GLN A 429 35.05 -0.05 3.95
N ALA A 430 33.98 -0.63 3.39
CA ALA A 430 32.75 -0.94 4.13
C ALA A 430 31.93 -2.09 3.51
N LEU A 431 32.60 -3.13 2.97
CA LEU A 431 31.93 -4.40 2.69
C LEU A 431 31.62 -5.13 4.00
N GLN A 432 30.51 -5.88 4.00
CA GLN A 432 30.26 -7.01 4.91
C GLN A 432 30.02 -6.69 6.41
N VAL A 433 28.81 -6.21 6.74
CA VAL A 433 28.18 -6.48 8.05
C VAL A 433 26.74 -6.96 7.83
N CYS A 434 26.49 -8.26 8.05
CA CYS A 434 25.14 -8.80 8.13
C CYS A 434 24.57 -8.50 9.52
N ALA A 435 23.36 -7.95 9.61
CA ALA A 435 22.69 -7.64 10.88
C ALA A 435 21.19 -8.00 10.82
N PRO A 436 20.77 -9.18 11.30
CA PRO A 436 19.35 -9.52 11.39
C PRO A 436 18.70 -8.73 12.54
N GLY A 437 17.88 -7.72 12.22
CA GLY A 437 17.15 -6.96 13.25
C GLY A 437 16.60 -5.58 12.89
N VAL A 438 16.92 -5.01 11.72
CA VAL A 438 16.35 -3.72 11.30
C VAL A 438 14.93 -3.92 10.75
N GLY A 439 13.91 -3.48 11.48
CA GLY A 439 12.52 -3.47 11.02
C GLY A 439 12.28 -2.41 9.94
N MET A 440 11.44 -2.72 8.95
CA MET A 440 11.31 -1.94 7.71
C MET A 440 9.84 -1.51 7.49
N SER A 441 9.53 -0.25 7.78
CA SER A 441 8.16 0.28 7.78
C SER A 441 7.65 0.66 6.38
N LEU A 442 6.38 0.42 6.08
CA LEU A 442 5.79 0.62 4.74
C LEU A 442 5.45 2.08 4.41
N GLN A 443 5.66 2.48 3.14
CA GLN A 443 5.01 3.61 2.44
C GLN A 443 4.62 4.80 3.33
N GLY A 444 5.61 5.52 3.85
CA GLY A 444 5.45 6.63 4.79
C GLY A 444 5.62 8.01 4.16
N GLY A 445 4.53 8.59 3.65
CA GLY A 445 4.44 9.97 3.16
C GLY A 445 3.64 10.87 4.10
N GLY A 446 3.97 10.90 5.40
CA GLY A 446 3.31 11.74 6.39
C GLY A 446 4.08 13.02 6.71
N ASP A 447 3.39 14.03 7.25
CA ASP A 447 3.99 15.23 7.84
C ASP A 447 4.60 14.96 9.24
N GLU A 448 4.90 16.03 10.00
CA GLU A 448 5.48 15.95 11.34
C GLU A 448 4.61 15.19 12.37
N TYR A 449 3.29 15.10 12.14
CA TYR A 449 2.35 14.31 12.93
C TYR A 449 2.10 12.91 12.34
N GLY A 450 2.77 12.58 11.24
CA GLY A 450 2.53 11.37 10.44
C GLY A 450 1.27 11.45 9.57
N HIS A 451 0.63 12.62 9.45
CA HIS A 451 -0.60 12.80 8.67
C HIS A 451 -0.30 12.88 7.17
N ALA A 452 -1.04 12.11 6.38
CA ALA A 452 -0.79 11.90 4.96
C ALA A 452 -2.11 11.89 4.19
N ARG A 453 -2.11 12.48 3.00
CA ARG A 453 -3.24 12.50 2.07
C ARG A 453 -3.07 11.37 1.05
N GLY A 454 -4.19 10.80 0.63
CA GLY A 454 -4.25 9.77 -0.41
C GLY A 454 -4.07 10.36 -1.81
N ALA A 455 -3.16 9.77 -2.58
CA ALA A 455 -2.68 10.27 -3.85
C ALA A 455 -2.56 9.15 -4.90
N TRP A 456 -2.22 9.51 -6.13
CA TRP A 456 -1.91 8.58 -7.21
C TRP A 456 -0.81 9.11 -8.11
N ASP A 457 -0.14 8.22 -8.84
CA ASP A 457 0.62 8.58 -10.04
C ASP A 457 -0.25 8.50 -11.30
N TRP A 458 0.29 8.94 -12.44
CA TRP A 458 -0.41 8.87 -13.73
C TRP A 458 -0.54 7.45 -14.30
N SER A 459 -0.06 6.41 -13.59
CA SER A 459 -0.42 4.99 -13.82
C SER A 459 -1.61 4.51 -12.97
N LEU A 460 -2.27 5.41 -12.24
CA LEU A 460 -3.36 5.14 -11.28
C LEU A 460 -2.94 4.18 -10.13
N LEU A 461 -1.66 4.19 -9.75
CA LEU A 461 -1.18 3.46 -8.57
C LEU A 461 -1.37 4.30 -7.30
N TRP A 462 -1.79 3.69 -6.20
CA TRP A 462 -1.94 4.36 -4.90
C TRP A 462 -0.62 4.90 -4.34
N LYS A 463 -0.65 6.15 -3.89
CA LYS A 463 0.46 6.87 -3.25
C LYS A 463 -0.03 7.56 -1.96
N ARG A 464 0.92 8.01 -1.14
CA ARG A 464 0.66 8.89 0.01
C ARG A 464 1.56 10.11 -0.10
N VAL A 465 0.97 11.30 0.03
CA VAL A 465 1.69 12.59 0.07
C VAL A 465 1.52 13.23 1.44
N PRO A 466 2.49 14.02 1.94
CA PRO A 466 2.36 14.69 3.23
C PRO A 466 1.12 15.57 3.31
N ASN A 467 0.55 15.76 4.50
CA ASN A 467 -0.47 16.79 4.64
C ASN A 467 0.11 18.17 4.29
N THR A 468 -0.68 19.00 3.60
CA THR A 468 -0.17 20.26 3.04
C THR A 468 -0.32 21.42 4.02
N SER A 469 0.48 22.47 3.86
CA SER A 469 0.29 23.70 4.64
C SER A 469 -1.03 24.42 4.31
N ARG A 470 -1.57 24.24 3.09
CA ARG A 470 -2.90 24.74 2.68
C ARG A 470 -4.04 24.04 3.43
N GLU A 471 -3.89 22.75 3.72
CA GLU A 471 -4.88 21.99 4.50
C GLU A 471 -4.68 22.20 6.01
N ARG A 472 -3.46 22.09 6.55
CA ARG A 472 -3.17 22.37 7.97
C ARG A 472 -3.69 23.75 8.42
N ALA A 473 -3.58 24.77 7.58
CA ALA A 473 -4.08 26.13 7.86
C ALA A 473 -5.62 26.25 7.98
N ARG A 474 -6.39 25.20 7.64
CA ARG A 474 -7.83 25.12 7.88
C ARG A 474 -8.17 24.67 9.31
N HIS A 475 -7.22 24.05 10.00
CA HIS A 475 -7.44 23.35 11.26
C HIS A 475 -6.96 24.16 12.46
N LYS A 476 -7.69 24.04 13.58
CA LYS A 476 -7.29 24.64 14.86
C LYS A 476 -6.45 23.68 15.71
N TYR A 477 -6.71 22.38 15.53
CA TYR A 477 -6.11 21.28 16.28
C TYR A 477 -5.66 20.23 15.27
N HIS A 478 -4.44 19.70 15.39
CA HIS A 478 -3.85 18.82 14.36
C HIS A 478 -4.55 17.46 14.28
N THR A 479 -5.33 17.08 15.29
CA THR A 479 -6.17 15.87 15.28
C THR A 479 -7.56 16.05 14.65
N GLU A 480 -7.90 17.22 14.11
CA GLU A 480 -9.13 17.43 13.35
C GLU A 480 -9.17 16.60 12.04
N PRO A 481 -10.35 16.15 11.57
CA PRO A 481 -10.47 15.45 10.29
C PRO A 481 -10.10 16.34 9.09
N TYR A 482 -9.14 15.90 8.27
CA TYR A 482 -8.58 16.67 7.14
C TYR A 482 -8.91 16.04 5.78
N ARG A 483 -8.92 16.85 4.71
CA ARG A 483 -9.41 16.42 3.38
C ARG A 483 -8.37 15.64 2.60
N SER A 484 -8.75 14.45 2.13
CA SER A 484 -7.93 13.60 1.27
C SER A 484 -8.46 13.53 -0.17
N PRO A 485 -7.63 13.70 -1.22
CA PRO A 485 -8.05 13.56 -2.61
C PRO A 485 -8.61 12.16 -2.93
N ALA A 486 -8.01 11.12 -2.35
CA ALA A 486 -8.45 9.73 -2.50
C ALA A 486 -8.37 8.94 -1.18
N MET A 487 -9.04 7.79 -1.14
CA MET A 487 -8.95 6.79 -0.07
C MET A 487 -8.22 5.53 -0.52
N ALA A 488 -7.67 4.76 0.43
CA ALA A 488 -7.04 3.46 0.16
C ALA A 488 -8.07 2.37 -0.20
N GLY A 489 -9.37 2.60 0.05
CA GLY A 489 -10.49 1.73 -0.32
C GLY A 489 -10.79 0.58 0.66
N GLY A 490 -9.77 0.08 1.36
CA GLY A 490 -9.92 -0.99 2.35
C GLY A 490 -10.86 -0.67 3.51
N LEU A 491 -10.67 0.50 4.11
CA LEU A 491 -11.33 0.91 5.35
C LEU A 491 -11.93 2.31 5.19
N PHE A 492 -13.24 2.45 5.35
CA PHE A 492 -13.95 3.74 5.30
C PHE A 492 -15.35 3.64 5.91
N ALA A 493 -15.95 4.78 6.24
CA ALA A 493 -17.34 4.91 6.66
C ALA A 493 -18.09 5.93 5.80
N ILE A 494 -19.36 5.65 5.52
CA ILE A 494 -20.24 6.50 4.69
C ILE A 494 -21.69 6.37 5.15
N ASP A 495 -22.50 7.43 5.01
CA ASP A 495 -23.95 7.31 5.20
C ASP A 495 -24.54 6.31 4.19
N ARG A 496 -25.41 5.43 4.68
CA ARG A 496 -25.99 4.33 3.91
C ARG A 496 -26.84 4.85 2.76
N GLU A 497 -27.72 5.82 3.01
CA GLU A 497 -28.58 6.38 1.98
C GLU A 497 -27.75 7.11 0.93
N TYR A 498 -26.75 7.89 1.36
CA TYR A 498 -25.83 8.55 0.44
C TYR A 498 -25.04 7.56 -0.44
N PHE A 499 -24.54 6.44 0.10
CA PHE A 499 -23.85 5.45 -0.75
C PHE A 499 -24.77 4.79 -1.79
N PHE A 500 -26.06 4.64 -1.50
CA PHE A 500 -27.07 4.24 -2.51
C PHE A 500 -27.41 5.36 -3.49
N GLU A 501 -27.47 6.62 -3.07
CA GLU A 501 -27.61 7.79 -3.97
C GLU A 501 -26.41 7.93 -4.92
N LEU A 502 -25.22 7.51 -4.50
CA LEU A 502 -24.01 7.41 -5.32
C LEU A 502 -23.99 6.16 -6.25
N GLY A 503 -25.03 5.31 -6.22
CA GLY A 503 -25.09 4.10 -7.02
C GLY A 503 -24.13 2.99 -6.58
N LEU A 504 -23.62 3.02 -5.34
CA LEU A 504 -22.55 2.14 -4.82
C LEU A 504 -21.25 2.28 -5.64
N TYR A 505 -20.48 1.20 -5.80
CA TYR A 505 -19.40 1.11 -6.78
C TYR A 505 -19.95 0.81 -8.19
N ASP A 506 -19.21 1.20 -9.24
CA ASP A 506 -19.50 0.77 -10.62
C ASP A 506 -19.63 -0.77 -10.72
N PRO A 507 -20.76 -1.31 -11.20
CA PRO A 507 -20.99 -2.75 -11.32
C PRO A 507 -20.11 -3.45 -12.36
N GLY A 508 -19.45 -2.69 -13.25
CA GLY A 508 -18.50 -3.22 -14.22
C GLY A 508 -17.08 -3.41 -13.68
N LEU A 509 -16.77 -2.91 -12.48
CA LEU A 509 -15.48 -3.16 -11.81
C LEU A 509 -15.44 -4.58 -11.22
N LYS A 510 -14.36 -5.30 -11.51
CA LYS A 510 -14.23 -6.74 -11.19
C LYS A 510 -13.08 -6.98 -10.21
N ILE A 511 -13.20 -8.00 -9.35
CA ILE A 511 -12.15 -8.50 -8.44
C ILE A 511 -11.58 -7.46 -7.47
N TRP A 512 -10.66 -6.59 -7.92
CA TRP A 512 -9.90 -5.65 -7.10
C TRP A 512 -9.31 -4.52 -7.95
N GLY A 513 -9.16 -3.33 -7.37
CA GLY A 513 -8.35 -2.23 -7.91
C GLY A 513 -9.17 -1.22 -8.69
N GLY A 514 -8.95 0.07 -8.41
CA GLY A 514 -9.63 1.19 -9.05
C GLY A 514 -10.90 1.64 -8.33
N GLU A 515 -11.55 0.77 -7.54
CA GLU A 515 -12.79 1.10 -6.84
C GLU A 515 -12.59 2.21 -5.80
N ASN A 516 -11.40 2.22 -5.17
CA ASN A 516 -10.98 3.22 -4.20
C ASN A 516 -10.90 4.64 -4.80
N PHE A 517 -10.51 4.73 -6.08
CA PHE A 517 -10.46 5.97 -6.85
C PHE A 517 -11.83 6.35 -7.41
N GLU A 518 -12.57 5.38 -7.95
CA GLU A 518 -13.95 5.56 -8.47
C GLU A 518 -14.84 6.27 -7.45
N ILE A 519 -14.91 5.74 -6.22
CA ILE A 519 -15.74 6.32 -5.18
C ILE A 519 -15.21 7.67 -4.68
N SER A 520 -13.88 7.86 -4.66
CA SER A 520 -13.26 9.13 -4.25
C SER A 520 -13.57 10.27 -5.22
N TYR A 521 -13.42 10.03 -6.53
CA TYR A 521 -13.74 11.02 -7.57
C TYR A 521 -15.24 11.29 -7.60
N LYS A 522 -16.07 10.25 -7.49
CA LYS A 522 -17.52 10.36 -7.41
C LYS A 522 -17.97 11.24 -6.24
N ILE A 523 -17.49 10.97 -5.02
CA ILE A 523 -17.81 11.77 -3.84
C ILE A 523 -17.42 13.24 -4.05
N TRP A 524 -16.17 13.52 -4.44
CA TRP A 524 -15.68 14.89 -4.56
C TRP A 524 -16.33 15.68 -5.71
N GLN A 525 -16.45 15.08 -6.89
CA GLN A 525 -17.03 15.77 -8.06
C GLN A 525 -18.54 15.98 -7.90
N CYS A 526 -19.26 15.04 -7.29
CA CYS A 526 -20.71 15.12 -7.10
C CYS A 526 -21.13 15.83 -5.79
N GLY A 527 -20.20 16.49 -5.09
CA GLY A 527 -20.50 17.49 -4.04
C GLY A 527 -20.44 17.00 -2.59
N GLY A 528 -19.94 15.80 -2.33
CA GLY A 528 -19.51 15.35 -1.01
C GLY A 528 -18.04 15.67 -0.71
N GLU A 529 -17.50 15.05 0.33
CA GLU A 529 -16.08 15.17 0.72
C GLU A 529 -15.53 13.87 1.32
N VAL A 530 -14.21 13.64 1.18
CA VAL A 530 -13.50 12.51 1.79
C VAL A 530 -12.53 13.04 2.85
N LEU A 531 -12.77 12.67 4.12
CA LEU A 531 -11.96 13.11 5.26
C LEU A 531 -11.19 11.95 5.89
N PHE A 532 -9.91 12.16 6.19
CA PHE A 532 -9.13 11.27 7.04
C PHE A 532 -9.28 11.74 8.50
N THR A 533 -9.58 10.83 9.43
CA THR A 533 -9.92 11.16 10.83
C THR A 533 -8.81 10.72 11.81
N PRO A 534 -7.91 11.61 12.27
CA PRO A 534 -6.75 11.23 13.09
C PRO A 534 -7.03 10.37 14.33
N CYS A 535 -8.14 10.64 15.01
CA CYS A 535 -8.52 9.93 16.24
C CYS A 535 -9.23 8.60 16.02
N SER A 536 -9.65 8.28 14.79
CA SER A 536 -10.04 6.92 14.44
C SER A 536 -8.85 6.22 13.81
N ARG A 537 -8.40 5.13 14.44
CA ARG A 537 -7.26 4.35 13.99
C ARG A 537 -7.60 2.88 13.92
N ILE A 538 -7.13 2.18 12.91
CA ILE A 538 -7.38 0.75 12.70
C ILE A 538 -6.11 0.10 12.17
N GLY A 539 -5.59 -0.91 12.87
CA GLY A 539 -4.50 -1.73 12.37
C GLY A 539 -4.98 -2.62 11.23
N HIS A 540 -4.20 -2.72 10.16
CA HIS A 540 -4.37 -3.64 9.04
C HIS A 540 -3.13 -4.54 8.91
N ILE A 541 -3.29 -5.85 8.80
CA ILE A 541 -2.16 -6.79 8.69
C ILE A 541 -1.60 -6.77 7.27
N TYR A 542 -0.32 -6.38 7.15
CA TYR A 542 0.37 -6.40 5.86
C TYR A 542 0.91 -7.80 5.54
N ARG A 543 0.64 -8.27 4.31
CA ARG A 543 1.10 -9.58 3.82
C ARG A 543 2.63 -9.58 3.71
N LEU A 544 3.21 -10.74 3.96
CA LEU A 544 4.63 -11.04 3.82
C LEU A 544 4.95 -11.59 2.42
N GLU A 545 6.22 -11.51 2.06
CA GLU A 545 6.76 -12.11 0.84
C GLU A 545 6.59 -13.64 0.82
N GLY A 546 6.45 -14.23 -0.38
CA GLY A 546 6.25 -15.67 -0.56
C GLY A 546 4.80 -16.14 -0.64
N TRP A 547 3.82 -15.24 -0.46
CA TRP A 547 2.41 -15.50 -0.76
C TRP A 547 2.12 -15.39 -2.26
N ALA A 548 1.49 -16.40 -2.85
CA ALA A 548 1.10 -16.38 -4.27
C ALA A 548 -0.14 -15.50 -4.58
N GLY A 549 -0.74 -14.89 -3.56
CA GLY A 549 -1.99 -14.14 -3.69
C GLY A 549 -3.22 -15.03 -3.91
N ASN A 550 -4.36 -14.39 -4.18
CA ASN A 550 -5.60 -15.05 -4.59
C ASN A 550 -5.81 -14.80 -6.10
N PRO A 551 -5.40 -15.72 -7.00
CA PRO A 551 -5.43 -15.48 -8.44
C PRO A 551 -6.84 -15.15 -8.94
N PRO A 552 -7.00 -14.34 -10.01
CA PRO A 552 -8.31 -14.10 -10.62
C PRO A 552 -8.89 -15.39 -11.21
N PRO A 553 -10.20 -15.45 -11.51
CA PRO A 553 -10.80 -16.59 -12.20
C PRO A 553 -10.08 -16.90 -13.52
N ALA A 554 -9.99 -18.19 -13.87
CA ALA A 554 -9.44 -18.60 -15.16
C ALA A 554 -10.20 -17.91 -16.32
N ASN A 555 -9.47 -17.60 -17.40
CA ASN A 555 -9.97 -16.87 -18.58
C ASN A 555 -10.36 -15.39 -18.34
N SER A 556 -9.81 -14.73 -17.31
CA SER A 556 -10.07 -13.30 -17.06
C SER A 556 -9.55 -12.34 -18.15
N GLY A 557 -8.67 -12.79 -19.04
CA GLY A 557 -8.03 -11.98 -20.09
C GLY A 557 -7.09 -10.92 -19.50
N LEU A 558 -7.00 -9.77 -20.19
CA LEU A 558 -6.33 -8.54 -19.77
C LEU A 558 -6.40 -8.36 -18.26
N SER A 559 -5.26 -8.03 -17.63
CA SER A 559 -5.17 -7.69 -16.21
C SER A 559 -6.39 -6.88 -15.76
N VAL A 560 -7.23 -7.52 -14.94
CA VAL A 560 -8.55 -7.02 -14.54
C VAL A 560 -8.48 -5.61 -13.94
N VAL A 561 -7.38 -5.34 -13.24
CA VAL A 561 -7.01 -4.04 -12.67
C VAL A 561 -6.92 -2.96 -13.74
N LEU A 562 -6.29 -3.24 -14.90
CA LEU A 562 -6.18 -2.29 -16.00
C LEU A 562 -7.54 -2.03 -16.68
N GLN A 563 -8.40 -3.06 -16.79
CA GLN A 563 -9.77 -2.86 -17.26
C GLN A 563 -10.56 -1.94 -16.33
N ASN A 564 -10.47 -2.17 -15.01
CA ASN A 564 -11.07 -1.30 -14.00
C ASN A 564 -10.52 0.14 -14.10
N TYR A 565 -9.20 0.32 -14.24
CA TYR A 565 -8.56 1.64 -14.34
C TYR A 565 -9.07 2.43 -15.54
N MET A 566 -9.18 1.82 -16.73
CA MET A 566 -9.75 2.48 -17.91
C MET A 566 -11.19 2.95 -17.67
N ARG A 567 -12.04 2.14 -17.02
CA ARG A 567 -13.43 2.53 -16.71
C ARG A 567 -13.49 3.77 -15.82
N VAL A 568 -12.65 3.83 -14.79
CA VAL A 568 -12.58 4.97 -13.88
C VAL A 568 -12.09 6.22 -14.61
N VAL A 569 -11.03 6.10 -15.41
CA VAL A 569 -10.42 7.21 -16.14
C VAL A 569 -11.37 7.78 -17.22
N GLU A 570 -12.00 6.92 -18.03
CA GLU A 570 -12.92 7.37 -19.09
C GLU A 570 -14.17 8.08 -18.57
N VAL A 571 -14.68 7.70 -17.39
CA VAL A 571 -15.84 8.35 -16.76
C VAL A 571 -15.45 9.63 -16.01
N TRP A 572 -14.33 9.63 -15.28
CA TRP A 572 -14.06 10.62 -14.23
C TRP A 572 -12.93 11.62 -14.50
N TRP A 573 -12.05 11.39 -15.49
CA TRP A 573 -10.81 12.20 -15.67
C TRP A 573 -10.88 13.30 -16.75
N ASP A 574 -11.95 13.38 -17.54
CA ASP A 574 -12.10 14.36 -18.63
C ASP A 574 -10.88 14.39 -19.56
N GLU A 575 -10.26 15.56 -19.79
CA GLU A 575 -9.04 15.70 -20.60
C GLU A 575 -7.79 15.04 -19.99
N TYR A 576 -7.77 14.78 -18.67
CA TYR A 576 -6.59 14.24 -17.99
C TYR A 576 -6.34 12.76 -18.30
N LYS A 577 -7.28 12.06 -18.95
CA LYS A 577 -7.05 10.68 -19.43
C LYS A 577 -5.90 10.57 -20.44
N GLU A 578 -5.56 11.66 -21.12
CA GLU A 578 -4.37 11.69 -21.99
C GLU A 578 -3.06 11.47 -21.21
N TYR A 579 -2.98 11.91 -19.95
CA TYR A 579 -1.84 11.64 -19.09
C TYR A 579 -1.78 10.17 -18.64
N PHE A 580 -2.94 9.58 -18.34
CA PHE A 580 -3.04 8.14 -18.07
C PHE A 580 -2.55 7.33 -19.26
N TYR A 581 -3.04 7.59 -20.47
CA TYR A 581 -2.60 6.90 -21.69
C TYR A 581 -1.19 7.29 -22.16
N ALA A 582 -0.59 8.37 -21.66
CA ALA A 582 0.84 8.64 -21.84
C ALA A 582 1.69 7.77 -20.91
N SER A 583 1.30 7.60 -19.64
CA SER A 583 1.95 6.66 -18.72
C SER A 583 1.66 5.18 -19.03
N ARG A 584 0.50 4.89 -19.65
CA ARG A 584 -0.03 3.55 -19.95
C ARG A 584 -0.51 3.43 -21.40
N PRO A 585 0.38 3.56 -22.40
CA PRO A 585 -0.02 3.47 -23.80
C PRO A 585 -0.42 2.04 -24.22
N GLU A 586 0.02 1.00 -23.51
CA GLU A 586 -0.25 -0.42 -23.80
C GLU A 586 -1.73 -0.82 -23.72
N ILE A 587 -2.57 0.01 -23.10
CA ILE A 587 -4.02 -0.21 -22.94
C ILE A 587 -4.90 0.78 -23.71
N ARG A 588 -4.33 1.76 -24.43
CA ARG A 588 -5.11 2.90 -24.98
C ARG A 588 -6.27 2.51 -25.91
N ASN A 589 -6.17 1.37 -26.59
CA ASN A 589 -7.19 0.86 -27.51
C ASN A 589 -7.94 -0.38 -26.98
N HIS A 590 -7.85 -0.70 -25.68
CA HIS A 590 -8.46 -1.91 -25.11
C HIS A 590 -9.92 -1.71 -24.67
N PRO A 591 -10.75 -2.79 -24.75
CA PRO A 591 -12.17 -2.71 -24.39
C PRO A 591 -12.37 -2.64 -22.87
N TYR A 592 -12.83 -1.49 -22.38
CA TYR A 592 -13.22 -1.28 -20.98
C TYR A 592 -14.70 -1.61 -20.66
N GLY A 593 -15.47 -2.03 -21.67
CA GLY A 593 -16.90 -2.36 -21.54
C GLY A 593 -17.81 -1.13 -21.49
N ASP A 594 -19.10 -1.33 -21.30
CA ASP A 594 -20.08 -0.23 -21.28
C ASP A 594 -19.96 0.63 -20.01
N ILE A 595 -19.99 1.95 -20.19
CA ILE A 595 -19.93 2.99 -19.16
C ILE A 595 -21.10 3.98 -19.25
N SER A 596 -22.07 3.74 -20.14
CA SER A 596 -23.14 4.69 -20.49
C SER A 596 -23.94 5.20 -19.29
N GLU A 597 -24.34 4.32 -18.37
CA GLU A 597 -25.05 4.72 -17.14
C GLU A 597 -24.18 5.51 -16.16
N LEU A 598 -22.86 5.31 -16.14
CA LEU A 598 -21.92 6.04 -15.28
C LEU A 598 -21.75 7.48 -15.78
N VAL A 599 -21.60 7.65 -17.09
CA VAL A 599 -21.59 8.98 -17.74
C VAL A 599 -22.93 9.67 -17.51
N ALA A 600 -24.05 8.98 -17.78
CA ALA A 600 -25.39 9.52 -17.55
C ALA A 600 -25.66 9.83 -16.06
N PHE A 601 -25.06 9.12 -15.11
CA PHE A 601 -25.11 9.46 -13.68
C PHE A 601 -24.35 10.76 -13.37
N ARG A 602 -23.13 10.91 -13.91
CA ARG A 602 -22.26 12.08 -13.72
C ARG A 602 -22.90 13.35 -14.32
N GLU A 603 -23.50 13.22 -15.51
CA GLU A 603 -24.27 14.28 -16.17
C GLU A 603 -25.55 14.65 -15.39
N ARG A 604 -26.39 13.67 -15.03
CA ARG A 604 -27.65 13.88 -14.29
C ARG A 604 -27.43 14.66 -13.00
N ASN A 605 -26.39 14.29 -12.24
CA ASN A 605 -26.09 14.91 -10.95
C ASN A 605 -25.26 16.20 -11.05
N HIS A 606 -24.91 16.63 -12.27
CA HIS A 606 -24.13 17.83 -12.55
C HIS A 606 -22.79 17.85 -11.80
N CYS A 607 -22.13 16.69 -11.75
CA CYS A 607 -20.84 16.55 -11.07
C CYS A 607 -19.77 17.40 -11.77
N LYS A 608 -18.84 17.96 -11.00
CA LYS A 608 -17.81 18.88 -11.47
C LYS A 608 -16.77 18.18 -12.34
N SER A 609 -16.01 18.95 -13.13
CA SER A 609 -14.90 18.41 -13.93
C SER A 609 -13.74 17.91 -13.07
N PHE A 610 -12.95 17.00 -13.61
CA PHE A 610 -11.69 16.55 -13.02
C PHE A 610 -10.70 17.69 -12.85
N LYS A 611 -10.70 18.66 -13.79
CA LYS A 611 -9.91 19.88 -13.68
C LYS A 611 -10.18 20.64 -12.37
N TRP A 612 -11.46 20.86 -12.01
CA TRP A 612 -11.80 21.51 -10.73
C TRP A 612 -11.28 20.68 -9.53
N PHE A 613 -11.40 19.36 -9.60
CA PHE A 613 -10.92 18.46 -8.56
C PHE A 613 -9.39 18.52 -8.40
N MET A 614 -8.64 18.59 -9.51
CA MET A 614 -7.20 18.82 -9.51
C MET A 614 -6.82 20.20 -8.96
N GLU A 615 -7.53 21.27 -9.33
CA GLU A 615 -7.19 22.64 -8.89
C GLU A 615 -7.54 22.92 -7.41
N GLU A 616 -8.61 22.32 -6.88
CA GLU A 616 -9.13 22.65 -5.53
C GLU A 616 -8.95 21.57 -4.46
N ILE A 617 -8.92 20.29 -4.84
CA ILE A 617 -8.80 19.16 -3.89
C ILE A 617 -7.40 18.53 -3.96
N ALA A 618 -6.89 18.31 -5.18
CA ALA A 618 -5.70 17.49 -5.48
C ALA A 618 -4.53 18.30 -6.08
N TYR A 619 -4.42 19.57 -5.68
CA TYR A 619 -3.46 20.57 -6.21
C TYR A 619 -1.99 20.19 -6.00
N ASP A 620 -1.72 19.43 -4.94
CA ASP A 620 -0.42 18.89 -4.54
C ASP A 620 0.01 17.63 -5.31
N ILE A 621 -0.89 16.99 -6.06
CA ILE A 621 -0.55 15.78 -6.83
C ILE A 621 0.49 16.08 -7.91
N VAL A 622 0.37 17.22 -8.60
CA VAL A 622 1.34 17.61 -9.65
C VAL A 622 2.70 18.06 -9.12
N GLU A 623 2.79 18.42 -7.82
CA GLU A 623 4.04 18.76 -7.15
C GLU A 623 4.87 17.50 -6.82
N HIS A 624 4.20 16.35 -6.67
CA HIS A 624 4.82 15.05 -6.37
C HIS A 624 4.90 14.10 -7.57
N PHE A 625 3.92 14.16 -8.48
CA PHE A 625 3.80 13.29 -9.65
C PHE A 625 3.56 14.18 -10.89
N PRO A 626 4.62 14.56 -11.62
CA PRO A 626 4.54 15.53 -12.73
C PRO A 626 3.67 15.02 -13.88
N LEU A 627 3.00 15.93 -14.60
CA LEU A 627 2.16 15.61 -15.75
C LEU A 627 3.01 15.03 -16.90
N PRO A 628 2.85 13.76 -17.29
CA PRO A 628 3.71 13.13 -18.29
C PRO A 628 3.57 13.81 -19.66
N PRO A 629 4.68 14.25 -20.29
CA PRO A 629 4.67 14.68 -21.68
C PRO A 629 4.23 13.52 -22.60
N LYS A 630 3.68 13.86 -23.76
CA LYS A 630 3.22 12.85 -24.74
C LYS A 630 4.36 11.97 -25.21
N ASN A 631 4.04 10.74 -25.60
CA ASN A 631 5.01 9.78 -26.14
C ASN A 631 5.28 10.06 -27.62
N LYS A 632 6.56 10.08 -28.01
CA LYS A 632 6.98 9.97 -29.41
C LYS A 632 6.87 8.51 -29.86
N ILE A 633 7.43 7.61 -29.05
CA ILE A 633 7.48 6.16 -29.30
C ILE A 633 7.47 5.40 -27.97
N TRP A 634 6.96 4.18 -27.97
CA TRP A 634 6.81 3.34 -26.78
C TRP A 634 6.79 1.86 -27.18
N GLY A 635 7.09 0.97 -26.23
CA GLY A 635 7.09 -0.48 -26.45
C GLY A 635 8.10 -1.23 -25.58
N GLU A 636 8.36 -2.48 -25.95
CA GLU A 636 9.63 -3.14 -25.59
C GLU A 636 10.78 -2.54 -26.41
N ILE A 637 11.94 -2.36 -25.79
CA ILE A 637 13.17 -1.92 -26.48
C ILE A 637 14.02 -3.16 -26.74
N ARG A 638 13.86 -3.76 -27.92
CA ARG A 638 14.52 -5.02 -28.32
C ARG A 638 15.85 -4.73 -29.00
N GLY A 639 16.88 -5.53 -28.68
CA GLY A 639 18.15 -5.49 -29.40
C GLY A 639 18.02 -6.20 -30.75
N ILE A 640 18.30 -5.50 -31.86
CA ILE A 640 18.20 -6.07 -33.21
C ILE A 640 19.16 -7.26 -33.36
N ASP A 641 18.73 -8.26 -34.13
CA ASP A 641 19.32 -9.61 -34.25
C ASP A 641 19.38 -10.42 -32.94
N SER A 642 18.70 -10.01 -31.87
CA SER A 642 18.72 -10.71 -30.58
C SER A 642 17.33 -11.04 -30.02
N GLY A 643 17.28 -12.04 -29.13
CA GLY A 643 16.11 -12.35 -28.31
C GLY A 643 16.04 -11.54 -27.01
N LEU A 644 16.84 -10.47 -26.88
CA LEU A 644 17.04 -9.74 -25.63
C LEU A 644 16.45 -8.32 -25.71
N CYS A 645 15.77 -7.93 -24.64
CA CYS A 645 15.10 -6.64 -24.48
C CYS A 645 15.69 -5.90 -23.29
N LEU A 646 15.70 -4.57 -23.33
CA LEU A 646 15.93 -3.74 -22.15
C LEU A 646 14.94 -4.16 -21.05
N ASP A 647 15.42 -4.28 -19.83
CA ASP A 647 14.62 -4.72 -18.69
C ASP A 647 15.05 -3.94 -17.45
N SER A 648 14.08 -3.44 -16.67
CA SER A 648 14.38 -2.82 -15.37
C SER A 648 14.75 -3.85 -14.31
N MET A 649 14.52 -5.15 -14.54
CA MET A 649 14.64 -6.23 -13.56
C MET A 649 13.75 -6.01 -12.31
N GLY A 650 12.75 -5.10 -12.40
CA GLY A 650 11.98 -4.60 -11.28
C GLY A 650 12.71 -3.57 -10.40
N HIS A 651 13.96 -3.22 -10.74
CA HIS A 651 14.74 -2.20 -10.05
C HIS A 651 14.13 -0.80 -10.18
N LYS A 652 14.46 0.04 -9.20
CA LYS A 652 13.90 1.38 -8.97
C LYS A 652 14.95 2.30 -8.35
N ASP A 653 14.73 3.62 -8.41
CA ASP A 653 15.34 4.64 -7.54
C ASP A 653 16.86 4.49 -7.29
N GLY A 654 17.64 4.70 -8.36
CA GLY A 654 19.10 4.50 -8.42
C GLY A 654 19.53 3.12 -8.93
N GLY A 655 18.59 2.19 -9.07
CA GLY A 655 18.79 0.85 -9.61
C GLY A 655 19.24 0.83 -11.08
N GLU A 656 20.05 -0.17 -11.43
CA GLU A 656 20.68 -0.30 -12.76
C GLU A 656 19.83 -1.13 -13.73
N MET A 657 19.81 -0.71 -14.98
CA MET A 657 19.13 -1.40 -16.08
C MET A 657 19.94 -2.60 -16.57
N GLY A 658 19.25 -3.64 -17.06
CA GLY A 658 19.86 -4.80 -17.71
C GLY A 658 19.17 -5.17 -19.02
N ILE A 659 19.46 -6.38 -19.53
CA ILE A 659 18.68 -7.01 -20.60
C ILE A 659 18.15 -8.38 -20.19
N GLY A 660 16.84 -8.57 -20.33
CA GLY A 660 16.14 -9.83 -20.14
C GLY A 660 15.80 -10.50 -21.48
N GLY A 661 15.32 -11.75 -21.43
CA GLY A 661 14.70 -12.37 -22.61
C GLY A 661 13.40 -11.65 -22.95
N CYS A 662 13.23 -11.22 -24.20
CA CYS A 662 12.03 -10.49 -24.63
C CYS A 662 10.77 -11.34 -24.46
N HIS A 663 9.86 -10.90 -23.58
CA HIS A 663 8.69 -11.70 -23.21
C HIS A 663 7.34 -11.18 -23.74
N GLY A 664 7.27 -9.98 -24.33
CA GLY A 664 6.02 -9.43 -24.88
C GLY A 664 4.87 -9.22 -23.87
N MET A 665 5.15 -9.23 -22.55
CA MET A 665 4.17 -9.02 -21.49
C MET A 665 4.14 -7.57 -20.95
N GLY A 666 4.89 -6.66 -21.55
CA GLY A 666 5.04 -5.28 -21.08
C GLY A 666 5.82 -5.24 -19.76
N GLY A 667 5.18 -4.79 -18.68
CA GLY A 667 5.76 -4.86 -17.33
C GLY A 667 7.13 -4.17 -17.20
N ASN A 668 8.14 -4.92 -16.75
CA ASN A 668 9.50 -4.40 -16.55
C ASN A 668 10.27 -4.14 -17.86
N GLN A 669 9.79 -4.68 -18.99
CA GLN A 669 10.34 -4.44 -20.34
C GLN A 669 9.60 -3.32 -21.09
N MET A 670 8.65 -2.63 -20.45
CA MET A 670 7.84 -1.57 -21.06
C MET A 670 8.46 -0.19 -20.87
N PHE A 671 8.68 0.54 -21.96
CA PHE A 671 9.28 1.88 -21.95
C PHE A 671 8.57 2.86 -22.89
N ARG A 672 8.75 4.15 -22.63
CA ARG A 672 8.31 5.25 -23.50
C ARG A 672 9.40 6.31 -23.64
N LEU A 673 9.56 6.89 -24.83
CA LEU A 673 10.38 8.08 -25.09
C LEU A 673 9.42 9.24 -25.40
N ASN A 674 9.51 10.32 -24.63
CA ASN A 674 8.53 11.41 -24.66
C ASN A 674 8.96 12.64 -25.50
N GLU A 675 8.03 13.57 -25.70
CA GLU A 675 8.27 14.84 -26.42
C GLU A 675 9.35 15.71 -25.76
N ALA A 676 9.61 15.53 -24.46
CA ALA A 676 10.67 16.21 -23.71
C ALA A 676 12.07 15.54 -23.84
N ASN A 677 12.23 14.50 -24.67
CA ASN A 677 13.46 13.71 -24.81
C ASN A 677 13.86 12.95 -23.53
N GLU A 678 12.88 12.46 -22.76
CA GLU A 678 13.08 11.60 -21.60
C GLU A 678 12.64 10.17 -21.95
N MET A 679 13.44 9.15 -21.63
CA MET A 679 12.97 7.76 -21.59
C MET A 679 12.42 7.47 -20.19
N ALA A 680 11.29 6.78 -20.08
CA ALA A 680 10.60 6.54 -18.83
C ALA A 680 9.92 5.17 -18.75
N GLN A 681 9.75 4.68 -17.51
CA GLN A 681 8.94 3.52 -17.12
C GLN A 681 8.13 3.91 -15.89
N TYR A 682 6.80 3.75 -15.92
CA TYR A 682 5.89 4.23 -14.87
C TYR A 682 6.13 5.71 -14.50
N ASP A 683 6.35 6.04 -13.23
CA ASP A 683 6.69 7.36 -12.69
C ASP A 683 8.21 7.67 -12.67
N GLN A 684 9.04 6.78 -13.23
CA GLN A 684 10.50 6.89 -13.24
C GLN A 684 11.06 7.19 -14.64
N CYS A 685 12.18 7.91 -14.65
CA CYS A 685 12.94 8.33 -15.82
C CYS A 685 14.29 7.59 -15.86
N ILE A 686 14.72 7.20 -17.06
CA ILE A 686 16.01 6.55 -17.29
C ILE A 686 17.08 7.63 -17.47
N HIS A 687 18.20 7.47 -16.76
CA HIS A 687 19.30 8.42 -16.78
C HIS A 687 20.68 7.73 -16.79
N VAL A 688 21.72 8.52 -17.05
CA VAL A 688 23.11 8.06 -17.16
C VAL A 688 23.93 8.55 -15.97
N VAL A 689 24.71 7.64 -15.37
CA VAL A 689 25.70 7.94 -14.33
C VAL A 689 27.05 7.35 -14.75
N GLY A 690 27.96 8.20 -15.22
CA GLY A 690 29.20 7.75 -15.86
C GLY A 690 28.90 7.01 -17.16
N THR A 691 29.07 5.68 -17.16
CA THR A 691 28.64 4.78 -18.25
C THR A 691 27.40 3.95 -17.89
N GLN A 692 26.95 3.94 -16.64
CA GLN A 692 25.82 3.14 -16.18
C GLN A 692 24.48 3.79 -16.56
N VAL A 693 23.48 2.95 -16.84
CA VAL A 693 22.10 3.37 -17.14
C VAL A 693 21.21 2.96 -15.96
N LYS A 694 20.46 3.91 -15.40
CA LYS A 694 19.72 3.77 -14.12
C LYS A 694 18.31 4.34 -14.23
N LEU A 695 17.39 3.88 -13.39
CA LEU A 695 16.05 4.47 -13.17
C LEU A 695 16.06 5.36 -11.92
N ASP A 696 15.38 6.51 -11.98
CA ASP A 696 15.17 7.42 -10.85
C ASP A 696 13.80 8.13 -11.00
N HIS A 697 13.24 8.74 -9.95
CA HIS A 697 11.98 9.50 -10.06
C HIS A 697 12.14 10.66 -11.06
N CYS A 698 11.21 10.83 -12.01
CA CYS A 698 11.23 11.96 -12.95
C CYS A 698 11.14 13.32 -12.21
N ASP A 699 11.89 14.34 -12.67
CA ASP A 699 11.89 15.66 -12.02
C ASP A 699 10.73 16.55 -12.47
N THR A 700 10.23 17.40 -11.57
CA THR A 700 9.01 18.23 -11.75
C THR A 700 9.09 19.24 -12.90
N GLU A 701 10.28 19.76 -13.19
CA GLU A 701 10.51 20.66 -14.33
C GLU A 701 10.80 19.89 -15.63
N HIS A 702 10.86 18.55 -15.56
CA HIS A 702 11.30 17.64 -16.62
C HIS A 702 12.66 18.05 -17.21
N THR A 703 13.61 18.56 -16.43
CA THR A 703 14.87 19.15 -16.92
C THR A 703 16.07 18.21 -16.81
N ARG A 704 16.14 17.44 -15.72
CA ARG A 704 17.35 16.71 -15.30
C ARG A 704 17.63 15.55 -16.25
N TYR A 705 16.58 14.78 -16.53
CA TYR A 705 16.66 13.49 -17.23
C TYR A 705 16.38 13.58 -18.75
N ARG A 706 16.12 14.78 -19.30
CA ARG A 706 16.10 14.99 -20.77
C ARG A 706 17.43 14.60 -21.39
N GLY A 707 17.40 14.15 -22.64
CA GLY A 707 18.57 14.01 -23.47
C GLY A 707 18.60 12.78 -24.36
N TRP A 708 17.57 11.93 -24.30
CA TRP A 708 17.44 10.73 -25.11
C TRP A 708 16.80 11.02 -26.46
N GLU A 709 17.34 10.41 -27.51
CA GLU A 709 16.84 10.50 -28.87
C GLU A 709 16.94 9.14 -29.55
N PHE A 710 15.89 8.73 -30.27
CA PHE A 710 15.89 7.50 -31.05
C PHE A 710 16.07 7.84 -32.53
N ASP A 711 17.19 7.39 -33.09
CA ASP A 711 17.58 7.54 -34.48
C ASP A 711 16.92 6.38 -35.27
N GLU A 712 15.72 6.62 -35.82
CA GLU A 712 14.91 5.57 -36.46
C GLU A 712 15.56 4.97 -37.71
N ASP A 713 16.30 5.76 -38.50
CA ASP A 713 17.00 5.28 -39.69
C ASP A 713 18.15 4.35 -39.32
N LYS A 714 18.93 4.72 -38.30
CA LYS A 714 20.13 3.96 -37.89
C LYS A 714 19.86 2.91 -36.82
N LYS A 715 18.65 2.93 -36.25
CA LYS A 715 18.15 2.09 -35.15
C LYS A 715 19.01 2.24 -33.87
N MET A 716 19.30 3.47 -33.45
CA MET A 716 20.21 3.73 -32.33
C MET A 716 19.59 4.67 -31.29
N LEU A 717 19.72 4.34 -30.01
CA LEU A 717 19.37 5.23 -28.90
C LEU A 717 20.59 6.09 -28.54
N ARG A 718 20.50 7.40 -28.79
CA ARG A 718 21.52 8.40 -28.52
C ARG A 718 21.18 9.17 -27.23
N HIS A 719 22.22 9.65 -26.52
CA HIS A 719 22.06 10.52 -25.36
C HIS A 719 22.88 11.81 -25.50
N LYS A 720 22.38 12.93 -24.94
CA LYS A 720 22.94 14.31 -25.01
C LYS A 720 24.44 14.46 -24.65
N ILE A 721 25.05 13.44 -24.06
CA ILE A 721 26.49 13.37 -23.75
C ILE A 721 27.35 12.91 -24.94
N GLY A 722 26.77 12.68 -26.12
CA GLY A 722 27.47 12.22 -27.32
C GLY A 722 27.71 10.69 -27.38
N LYS A 723 27.00 9.92 -26.54
CA LYS A 723 27.13 8.46 -26.44
C LYS A 723 25.84 7.74 -26.84
N CYS A 724 25.98 6.47 -27.21
CA CYS A 724 24.88 5.59 -27.60
C CYS A 724 24.64 4.51 -26.54
N LEU A 725 23.39 4.03 -26.44
CA LEU A 725 23.03 2.89 -25.62
C LEU A 725 23.54 1.60 -26.27
N ASP A 726 24.27 0.81 -25.49
CA ASP A 726 24.97 -0.39 -25.91
C ASP A 726 24.70 -1.53 -24.93
N ARG A 727 24.97 -2.77 -25.34
CA ARG A 727 24.60 -3.97 -24.58
C ARG A 727 25.67 -5.04 -24.58
N SER A 728 25.79 -5.76 -23.47
CA SER A 728 26.57 -7.00 -23.40
C SER A 728 25.62 -8.18 -23.22
N GLU A 729 25.45 -8.94 -24.30
CA GLU A 729 24.57 -10.14 -24.35
C GLU A 729 25.10 -11.28 -23.46
N ILE A 730 26.39 -11.27 -23.12
CA ILE A 730 27.01 -12.25 -22.21
C ILE A 730 26.85 -11.85 -20.74
N LEU A 731 26.88 -10.54 -20.43
CA LEU A 731 26.79 -10.03 -19.05
C LEU A 731 25.37 -9.61 -18.65
N HIS A 732 24.41 -9.65 -19.58
CA HIS A 732 23.03 -9.16 -19.40
C HIS A 732 22.94 -7.68 -18.97
N GLN A 733 23.89 -6.85 -19.40
CA GLN A 733 24.05 -5.44 -19.00
C GLN A 733 23.82 -4.47 -20.16
N VAL A 734 23.33 -3.28 -19.84
CA VAL A 734 23.36 -2.10 -20.73
C VAL A 734 24.26 -1.00 -20.19
N PHE A 735 24.87 -0.23 -21.09
CA PHE A 735 25.80 0.85 -20.75
C PHE A 735 25.86 1.89 -21.88
N MET A 736 26.49 3.03 -21.60
CA MET A 736 26.74 4.09 -22.57
C MET A 736 28.16 4.03 -23.13
N SER A 737 28.28 3.77 -24.44
CA SER A 737 29.54 3.71 -25.18
C SER A 737 29.59 4.77 -26.29
N ASP A 738 30.72 4.88 -26.98
CA ASP A 738 30.84 5.80 -28.12
C ASP A 738 30.06 5.25 -29.33
N CYS A 739 29.35 6.13 -30.04
CA CYS A 739 28.42 5.73 -31.09
C CYS A 739 29.12 5.13 -32.31
N ASP A 740 28.91 3.83 -32.56
CA ASP A 740 29.40 3.10 -33.72
C ASP A 740 28.23 2.60 -34.55
N GLU A 741 28.08 3.13 -35.77
CA GLU A 741 26.95 2.80 -36.65
C GLU A 741 27.07 1.39 -37.26
N SER A 742 28.24 0.74 -37.15
CA SER A 742 28.50 -0.65 -37.52
C SER A 742 28.30 -1.65 -36.37
N SER A 743 28.30 -1.19 -35.12
CA SER A 743 28.07 -2.05 -33.95
C SER A 743 26.63 -2.58 -33.92
N LYS A 744 26.48 -3.91 -33.87
CA LYS A 744 25.17 -4.57 -33.71
C LYS A 744 24.56 -4.40 -32.31
N THR A 745 25.40 -4.32 -31.28
CA THR A 745 24.92 -4.22 -29.88
C THR A 745 24.27 -2.87 -29.59
N GLN A 746 24.63 -1.82 -30.35
CA GLN A 746 23.99 -0.50 -30.33
C GLN A 746 22.72 -0.41 -31.18
N LYS A 747 22.26 -1.51 -31.81
CA LYS A 747 21.06 -1.53 -32.65
C LYS A 747 19.83 -1.96 -31.86
N TRP A 748 18.82 -1.11 -31.83
CA TRP A 748 17.60 -1.25 -31.03
C TRP A 748 16.34 -0.94 -31.86
N GLU A 749 15.27 -1.67 -31.59
CA GLU A 749 13.93 -1.41 -32.12
C GLU A 749 12.91 -1.24 -30.99
N PHE A 750 11.87 -0.44 -31.23
CA PHE A 750 10.74 -0.29 -30.33
C PHE A 750 9.56 -1.07 -30.90
N ASN A 751 9.14 -2.14 -30.21
CA ASN A 751 7.98 -2.93 -30.62
C ASN A 751 6.81 -2.64 -29.67
N GLN A 752 5.68 -2.16 -30.22
CA GLN A 752 4.49 -1.85 -29.43
C GLN A 752 3.87 -3.12 -28.85
N VAL A 753 3.99 -3.29 -27.54
CA VAL A 753 3.38 -4.40 -26.81
C VAL A 753 1.96 -4.01 -26.41
N MET A 754 0.96 -4.63 -27.04
CA MET A 754 -0.42 -4.57 -26.57
C MET A 754 -0.55 -5.46 -25.33
N ALA A 755 -1.19 -4.98 -24.27
CA ALA A 755 -1.38 -5.78 -23.06
C ALA A 755 -2.37 -6.94 -23.31
N MET A 756 -1.95 -8.18 -23.01
CA MET A 756 -2.78 -9.38 -23.18
C MET A 756 -3.67 -9.65 -21.95
#